data_AF-A0AA51XFP6-F1
#
_entry.id   AF-A0AA51XFP6-F1
#
_cell.length_a   1.000
_cell.length_b   1.000
_cell.length_c   1.000
_cell.angle_alpha   90.00
_cell.angle_beta   90.00
_cell.angle_gamma   90.00
#
_symmetry.space_group_name_H-M   'P 1'
#
loop_
_entity.id
_entity.type
_entity.pdbx_description
1 polymer ?
#
loop_
_entity_poly.entity_id
_entity_poly.type
_entity_poly.pdbx_seq_one_letter_code
_entity_poly.pdbx_strand_id
1 'polypeptide(L)'
;MNKPDRDRVVFHSVHDMSSGHYLSKAERLLNSEIANDLDDINDILELYNISLFFENGIYLKSWSYTDIVAYKEKVNTFKILIGKFITNIDDSNFLSSFENIVYGYYDSFWLLINNYQQYKKISPSKIEEVLKKTPHQVGHLLSHKNLVDKYKLVLCEFLKSDQQSAEILLSIYEVENSFNKTKLYLPSCLTIQDKESIIASYIDSEHCNSNYLPIIQNAKKHSGFRISDKTKLAAKRKYQQSVKEFFDSGSSSSFKYGVAISYPENASKIKHAWIEQGTVHHEFSLDYIKENNHPYILYRNFETLFEYVDEQNIVALTSKENQLGILERTLGVRSKTEYVFGVAFTQLEMASMGQIYTYSNVLKGLGYSLEDILKTVFTNTLPELFDLPSNVNFTIPTQNASALEKIRTIAPEFESILKQYKLFVENGHIDFELLQMSSGPTAIKDIPSLNSNKYIYINKDDKEVNFLTFLLFSDQTLLTYVDPFKDKKYKNFVDLLVNEEEINFGNYEEHQHEHLNYLIDSNYISVDENNCVQVTNWNRILILRDVFENEVASLHHYSADIQDEVLHMSNDGVVFFGSSLFAIPEQNYFNYYLNKSEFTNGHDLRNSYLHGTQANPTEIHLHENSYLLYLKLLILVIFKIEDDLFIYKKLKADEE
;
A
#
# COMPACT_ATOMS: atom_id res chain seq x y z
N MET A 1 25.52 -25.00 -10.19
CA MET A 1 25.52 -23.54 -9.98
C MET A 1 26.89 -23.14 -9.49
N ASN A 2 27.53 -22.17 -10.15
CA ASN A 2 28.76 -21.57 -9.66
C ASN A 2 28.44 -20.85 -8.34
N LYS A 3 29.23 -21.10 -7.29
CA LYS A 3 29.04 -20.45 -5.99
C LYS A 3 29.47 -18.99 -6.08
N PRO A 4 28.86 -18.07 -5.33
CA PRO A 4 29.39 -16.72 -5.20
C PRO A 4 30.80 -16.80 -4.58
N ASP A 5 31.76 -16.16 -5.24
CA ASP A 5 33.10 -15.96 -4.68
C ASP A 5 33.03 -14.81 -3.67
N ARG A 6 33.21 -15.15 -2.39
CA ARG A 6 33.06 -14.18 -1.30
C ARG A 6 34.24 -13.21 -1.24
N ASP A 7 35.33 -13.46 -1.95
CA ASP A 7 36.51 -12.58 -1.93
C ASP A 7 36.48 -11.50 -3.01
N ARG A 8 35.57 -11.62 -3.99
CA ARG A 8 35.46 -10.68 -5.11
C ARG A 8 34.52 -9.50 -4.84
N VAL A 9 34.77 -8.37 -5.51
CA VAL A 9 34.01 -7.12 -5.39
C VAL A 9 32.76 -7.11 -6.27
N VAL A 10 31.58 -6.96 -5.65
CA VAL A 10 30.30 -6.82 -6.35
C VAL A 10 29.68 -5.47 -6.00
N PHE A 11 29.14 -4.79 -7.02
CA PHE A 11 28.35 -3.58 -6.85
C PHE A 11 26.87 -3.93 -6.99
N HIS A 12 26.09 -3.79 -5.91
CA HIS A 12 24.66 -4.09 -5.93
C HIS A 12 23.81 -2.86 -6.26
N SER A 13 24.01 -1.75 -5.55
CA SER A 13 23.34 -0.47 -5.81
C SER A 13 24.02 0.67 -5.05
N VAL A 14 23.63 1.91 -5.34
CA VAL A 14 24.09 3.10 -4.59
C VAL A 14 23.60 3.16 -3.14
N HIS A 15 22.54 2.41 -2.81
CA HIS A 15 21.93 2.37 -1.47
C HIS A 15 22.31 1.12 -0.68
N ASP A 16 23.22 0.29 -1.20
CA ASP A 16 23.62 -0.94 -0.54
C ASP A 16 24.56 -0.65 0.64
N MET A 17 24.12 -1.05 1.84
CA MET A 17 24.89 -0.91 3.08
C MET A 17 26.17 -1.76 3.10
N SER A 18 26.29 -2.74 2.20
CA SER A 18 27.50 -3.55 2.08
C SER A 18 28.66 -2.86 1.33
N SER A 19 28.44 -1.66 0.78
CA SER A 19 29.41 -0.90 -0.02
C SER A 19 30.78 -0.76 0.67
N GLY A 20 30.82 -0.47 1.97
CA GLY A 20 32.08 -0.33 2.72
C GLY A 20 32.88 -1.63 2.77
N HIS A 21 32.21 -2.76 2.95
CA HIS A 21 32.85 -4.09 2.92
C HIS A 21 33.48 -4.39 1.57
N TYR A 22 32.74 -4.13 0.47
CA TYR A 22 33.25 -4.37 -0.87
C TYR A 22 34.37 -3.40 -1.28
N LEU A 23 34.29 -2.13 -0.89
CA LEU A 23 35.37 -1.16 -1.12
C LEU A 23 36.64 -1.51 -0.34
N SER A 24 36.53 -2.07 0.87
CA SER A 24 37.71 -2.57 1.62
C SER A 24 38.43 -3.71 0.89
N LYS A 25 37.71 -4.53 0.11
CA LYS A 25 38.31 -5.56 -0.74
C LYS A 25 38.91 -4.96 -2.01
N ALA A 26 38.20 -4.01 -2.62
CA ALA A 26 38.67 -3.29 -3.80
C ALA A 26 40.00 -2.59 -3.56
N GLU A 27 40.23 -2.08 -2.34
CA GLU A 27 41.50 -1.44 -1.94
C GLU A 27 42.73 -2.30 -2.24
N ARG A 28 42.64 -3.63 -2.06
CA ARG A 28 43.76 -4.54 -2.37
C ARG A 28 44.14 -4.51 -3.85
N LEU A 29 43.13 -4.54 -4.73
CA LEU A 29 43.30 -4.46 -6.19
C LEU A 29 43.72 -3.05 -6.63
N LEU A 30 43.21 -2.02 -5.96
CA LEU A 30 43.57 -0.62 -6.21
C LEU A 30 45.01 -0.29 -5.76
N ASN A 31 45.59 -1.07 -4.86
CA ASN A 31 47.00 -0.95 -4.47
C ASN A 31 47.96 -1.88 -5.22
N SER A 32 47.50 -2.94 -5.88
CA SER A 32 48.35 -3.90 -6.63
C SER A 32 48.61 -3.49 -8.07
N GLU A 33 49.73 -3.89 -8.70
CA GLU A 33 49.85 -3.75 -10.16
C GLU A 33 48.82 -4.67 -10.85
N ILE A 34 48.14 -4.15 -11.88
CA ILE A 34 47.18 -4.94 -12.67
C ILE A 34 47.94 -5.50 -13.87
N ALA A 35 47.83 -6.81 -14.09
CA ALA A 35 48.41 -7.44 -15.28
C ALA A 35 47.78 -6.85 -16.56
N ASN A 36 48.61 -6.57 -17.57
CA ASN A 36 48.14 -5.99 -18.84
C ASN A 36 47.32 -6.97 -19.71
N ASP A 37 47.44 -8.28 -19.45
CA ASP A 37 46.75 -9.34 -20.16
C ASP A 37 45.97 -10.20 -19.16
N LEU A 38 44.77 -9.74 -18.82
CA LEU A 38 43.79 -10.48 -18.03
C LEU A 38 42.98 -11.38 -18.97
N ASP A 39 43.08 -12.69 -18.78
CA ASP A 39 42.36 -13.70 -19.57
C ASP A 39 41.12 -14.28 -18.84
N ASP A 40 40.97 -14.02 -17.53
CA ASP A 40 39.79 -14.45 -16.75
C ASP A 40 38.66 -13.41 -16.83
N ILE A 41 37.50 -13.86 -17.28
CA ILE A 41 36.28 -13.06 -17.35
C ILE A 41 35.86 -12.50 -15.98
N ASN A 42 36.10 -13.23 -14.88
CA ASN A 42 35.70 -12.80 -13.56
C ASN A 42 36.54 -11.61 -13.06
N ASP A 43 37.82 -11.56 -13.42
CA ASP A 43 38.69 -10.43 -13.10
C ASP A 43 38.19 -9.18 -13.83
N ILE A 44 37.83 -9.31 -15.12
CA ILE A 44 37.28 -8.22 -15.92
C ILE A 44 35.95 -7.70 -15.34
N LEU A 45 35.07 -8.60 -14.91
CA LEU A 45 33.79 -8.24 -14.31
C LEU A 45 33.98 -7.60 -12.92
N GLU A 46 34.98 -8.01 -12.16
CA GLU A 46 35.36 -7.39 -10.89
C GLU A 46 35.86 -5.95 -11.09
N LEU A 47 36.75 -5.72 -12.07
CA LEU A 47 37.20 -4.37 -12.43
C LEU A 47 36.03 -3.46 -12.83
N TYR A 48 35.05 -4.01 -13.53
CA TYR A 48 33.83 -3.29 -13.89
C TYR A 48 33.00 -2.92 -12.64
N ASN A 49 32.80 -3.85 -11.71
CA ASN A 49 32.06 -3.60 -10.47
C ASN A 49 32.76 -2.56 -9.59
N ILE A 50 34.10 -2.59 -9.49
CA ILE A 50 34.88 -1.54 -8.82
C ILE A 50 34.63 -0.19 -9.50
N SER A 51 34.64 -0.14 -10.83
CA SER A 51 34.41 1.10 -11.59
C SER A 51 33.05 1.74 -11.26
N LEU A 52 32.00 0.95 -11.02
CA LEU A 52 30.67 1.44 -10.68
C LEU A 52 30.62 2.22 -9.35
N PHE A 53 31.39 1.82 -8.34
CA PHE A 53 31.47 2.60 -7.09
C PHE A 53 32.02 4.01 -7.34
N PHE A 54 33.08 4.11 -8.14
CA PHE A 54 33.73 5.39 -8.44
C PHE A 54 32.86 6.29 -9.33
N GLU A 55 32.16 5.70 -10.30
CA GLU A 55 31.20 6.40 -11.17
C GLU A 55 30.03 7.00 -10.37
N ASN A 56 29.64 6.36 -9.26
CA ASN A 56 28.58 6.85 -8.36
C ASN A 56 29.11 7.69 -7.17
N GLY A 57 30.42 8.01 -7.13
CA GLY A 57 30.97 8.85 -6.06
C GLY A 57 31.08 8.17 -4.69
N ILE A 58 31.05 6.84 -4.64
CA ILE A 58 31.05 6.07 -3.39
C ILE A 58 32.47 5.66 -3.05
N TYR A 59 32.94 6.08 -1.87
CA TYR A 59 34.31 5.85 -1.41
C TYR A 59 34.33 5.29 0.01
N LEU A 60 35.40 4.58 0.35
CA LEU A 60 35.60 4.10 1.70
C LEU A 60 35.92 5.28 2.62
N LYS A 61 35.24 5.40 3.77
CA LYS A 61 35.41 6.52 4.70
C LYS A 61 36.85 6.70 5.21
N SER A 62 37.65 5.62 5.19
CA SER A 62 39.06 5.65 5.60
C SER A 62 40.02 6.18 4.52
N TRP A 63 39.58 6.38 3.28
CA TRP A 63 40.43 6.89 2.20
C TRP A 63 40.64 8.39 2.31
N SER A 64 41.89 8.82 2.15
CA SER A 64 42.21 10.24 2.06
C SER A 64 41.84 10.80 0.68
N TYR A 65 41.74 12.14 0.57
CA TYR A 65 41.53 12.79 -0.73
C TYR A 65 42.59 12.39 -1.77
N THR A 66 43.85 12.25 -1.33
CA THR A 66 44.95 11.82 -2.19
C THR A 66 44.78 10.38 -2.68
N ASP A 67 44.31 9.47 -1.82
CA ASP A 67 44.04 8.08 -2.20
C ASP A 67 42.92 8.01 -3.25
N ILE A 68 41.83 8.76 -3.01
CA ILE A 68 40.68 8.81 -3.93
C ILE A 68 41.11 9.30 -5.32
N VAL A 69 41.95 10.33 -5.40
CA VAL A 69 42.46 10.85 -6.69
C VAL A 69 43.31 9.80 -7.40
N ALA A 70 44.26 9.17 -6.70
CA ALA A 70 45.11 8.13 -7.29
C ALA A 70 44.31 6.91 -7.76
N TYR A 71 43.34 6.46 -6.96
CA TYR A 71 42.46 5.35 -7.32
C TYR A 71 41.55 5.68 -8.49
N LYS A 72 41.05 6.91 -8.62
CA LYS A 72 40.30 7.35 -9.80
C LYS A 72 41.13 7.26 -11.08
N GLU A 73 42.38 7.72 -11.06
CA GLU A 73 43.28 7.62 -12.21
C GLU A 73 43.49 6.16 -12.62
N LYS A 74 43.67 5.27 -11.64
CA LYS A 74 43.79 3.83 -11.88
C LYS A 74 42.52 3.21 -12.43
N VAL A 75 41.36 3.50 -11.85
CA VAL A 75 40.06 2.99 -12.32
C VAL A 75 39.77 3.43 -13.76
N ASN A 76 40.22 4.62 -14.17
CA ASN A 76 40.09 5.06 -15.57
C ASN A 76 40.81 4.13 -16.56
N THR A 77 41.87 3.45 -16.14
CA THR A 77 42.58 2.47 -16.98
C THR A 77 41.78 1.17 -17.19
N PHE A 78 40.90 0.80 -16.25
CA PHE A 78 40.08 -0.42 -16.33
C PHE A 78 39.18 -0.44 -17.56
N LYS A 79 38.65 0.72 -17.97
CA LYS A 79 37.76 0.83 -19.14
C LYS A 79 38.40 0.27 -20.41
N ILE A 80 39.71 0.47 -20.59
CA ILE A 80 40.45 -0.02 -21.76
C ILE A 80 40.58 -1.55 -21.71
N LEU A 81 40.94 -2.11 -20.55
CA LEU A 81 41.08 -3.55 -20.34
C LEU A 81 39.74 -4.27 -20.55
N ILE A 82 38.67 -3.76 -19.92
CA ILE A 82 37.32 -4.28 -20.06
C ILE A 82 36.89 -4.26 -21.53
N GLY A 83 37.09 -3.14 -22.23
CA GLY A 83 36.76 -3.02 -23.64
C GLY A 83 37.53 -4.01 -24.53
N LYS A 84 38.85 -4.13 -24.34
CA LYS A 84 39.70 -5.06 -25.08
C LYS A 84 39.23 -6.52 -24.89
N PHE A 85 38.95 -6.93 -23.66
CA PHE A 85 38.51 -8.29 -23.37
C PHE A 85 37.11 -8.57 -23.95
N ILE A 86 36.12 -7.73 -23.63
CA ILE A 86 34.73 -7.96 -24.04
C ILE A 86 34.63 -7.96 -25.57
N THR A 87 35.39 -7.11 -26.27
CA THR A 87 35.32 -7.04 -27.74
C THR A 87 35.86 -8.28 -28.46
N ASN A 88 36.66 -9.10 -27.78
CA ASN A 88 37.16 -10.40 -28.26
C ASN A 88 36.18 -11.56 -28.04
N ILE A 89 35.07 -11.35 -27.34
CA ILE A 89 34.03 -12.37 -27.20
C ILE A 89 33.28 -12.52 -28.52
N ASP A 90 33.20 -13.75 -29.01
CA ASP A 90 32.49 -14.15 -30.23
C ASP A 90 31.86 -15.54 -30.06
N ASP A 91 31.25 -16.06 -31.12
CA ASP A 91 30.54 -17.34 -31.09
C ASP A 91 31.41 -18.54 -30.63
N SER A 92 32.72 -18.49 -30.87
CA SER A 92 33.64 -19.60 -30.61
C SER A 92 34.02 -19.74 -29.12
N ASN A 93 34.11 -18.62 -28.41
CA ASN A 93 34.54 -18.57 -27.01
C ASN A 93 33.42 -18.18 -26.03
N PHE A 94 32.26 -17.74 -26.51
CA PHE A 94 31.18 -17.24 -25.66
C PHE A 94 30.73 -18.23 -24.57
N LEU A 95 30.52 -19.51 -24.91
CA LEU A 95 30.02 -20.49 -23.93
C LEU A 95 31.05 -20.78 -22.84
N SER A 96 32.31 -20.97 -23.20
CA SER A 96 33.36 -21.23 -22.21
C SER A 96 33.58 -20.03 -21.29
N SER A 97 33.52 -18.80 -21.84
CA SER A 97 33.52 -17.60 -21.03
C SER A 97 32.30 -17.53 -20.10
N PHE A 98 31.10 -17.78 -20.62
CA PHE A 98 29.86 -17.70 -19.86
C PHE A 98 29.78 -18.73 -18.72
N GLU A 99 30.18 -19.97 -18.97
CA GLU A 99 30.14 -21.06 -17.99
C GLU A 99 31.09 -20.82 -16.80
N ASN A 100 32.12 -20.01 -16.98
CA ASN A 100 33.09 -19.64 -15.95
C ASN A 100 32.64 -18.46 -15.08
N ILE A 101 31.53 -17.78 -15.40
CA ILE A 101 31.08 -16.59 -14.67
C ILE A 101 30.63 -16.95 -13.24
N VAL A 102 31.13 -16.19 -12.27
CA VAL A 102 30.67 -16.21 -10.88
C VAL A 102 29.26 -15.60 -10.78
N TYR A 103 28.40 -16.21 -9.97
CA TYR A 103 26.97 -15.89 -9.86
C TYR A 103 26.66 -14.39 -9.72
N GLY A 104 27.47 -13.63 -8.97
CA GLY A 104 27.26 -12.19 -8.74
C GLY A 104 27.48 -11.29 -9.96
N TYR A 105 28.00 -11.80 -11.07
CA TYR A 105 28.39 -10.98 -12.23
C TYR A 105 27.54 -11.15 -13.48
N TYR A 106 26.45 -11.93 -13.45
CA TYR A 106 25.60 -12.10 -14.63
C TYR A 106 25.02 -10.78 -15.14
N ASP A 107 24.53 -9.91 -14.26
CA ASP A 107 24.03 -8.58 -14.64
C ASP A 107 25.11 -7.74 -15.34
N SER A 108 26.30 -7.69 -14.75
CA SER A 108 27.45 -6.99 -15.32
C SER A 108 27.84 -7.54 -16.70
N PHE A 109 27.87 -8.87 -16.84
CA PHE A 109 28.21 -9.53 -18.10
C PHE A 109 27.23 -9.19 -19.21
N TRP A 110 25.93 -9.36 -18.99
CA TRP A 110 24.92 -9.09 -20.01
C TRP A 110 24.86 -7.61 -20.38
N LEU A 111 25.05 -6.72 -19.40
CA LEU A 111 25.17 -5.29 -19.63
C LEU A 111 26.36 -4.95 -20.53
N LEU A 112 27.54 -5.55 -20.29
CA LEU A 112 28.73 -5.34 -21.13
C LEU A 112 28.52 -5.92 -22.54
N ILE A 113 28.00 -7.14 -22.68
CA ILE A 113 27.69 -7.74 -23.99
C ILE A 113 26.72 -6.86 -24.79
N ASN A 114 25.72 -6.28 -24.12
CA ASN A 114 24.79 -5.34 -24.73
C ASN A 114 25.47 -4.03 -25.15
N ASN A 115 26.20 -3.38 -24.24
CA ASN A 115 26.79 -2.06 -24.44
C ASN A 115 27.89 -2.08 -25.51
N TYR A 116 28.73 -3.11 -25.53
CA TYR A 116 29.75 -3.31 -26.56
C TYR A 116 29.21 -3.95 -27.84
N GLN A 117 27.91 -4.26 -27.90
CA GLN A 117 27.22 -4.84 -29.05
C GLN A 117 27.70 -6.23 -29.51
N GLN A 118 28.35 -7.00 -28.63
CA GLN A 118 28.93 -8.29 -29.00
C GLN A 118 27.91 -9.40 -29.19
N TYR A 119 26.67 -9.19 -28.75
CA TYR A 119 25.52 -9.99 -29.17
C TYR A 119 25.36 -10.08 -30.70
N LYS A 120 25.93 -9.15 -31.49
CA LYS A 120 25.92 -9.24 -32.96
C LYS A 120 26.77 -10.41 -33.48
N LYS A 121 27.83 -10.78 -32.75
CA LYS A 121 28.78 -11.86 -33.10
C LYS A 121 28.41 -13.21 -32.47
N ILE A 122 27.41 -13.26 -31.60
CA ILE A 122 26.97 -14.48 -30.91
C ILE A 122 25.69 -14.99 -31.59
N SER A 123 25.71 -16.24 -32.01
CA SER A 123 24.61 -16.88 -32.72
C SER A 123 23.45 -17.25 -31.77
N PRO A 124 22.21 -17.34 -32.29
CA PRO A 124 21.05 -17.70 -31.48
C PRO A 124 21.15 -19.08 -30.80
N SER A 125 21.84 -20.05 -31.40
CA SER A 125 21.99 -21.40 -30.84
C SER A 125 22.77 -21.40 -29.53
N LYS A 126 23.74 -20.49 -29.37
CA LYS A 126 24.47 -20.32 -28.10
C LYS A 126 23.56 -19.82 -26.99
N ILE A 127 22.66 -18.90 -27.29
CA ILE A 127 21.67 -18.39 -26.33
C ILE A 127 20.65 -19.47 -25.96
N GLU A 128 20.24 -20.28 -26.94
CA GLU A 128 19.37 -21.44 -26.69
C GLU A 128 20.05 -22.44 -25.72
N GLU A 129 21.34 -22.70 -25.90
CA GLU A 129 22.12 -23.55 -24.99
C GLU A 129 22.21 -22.98 -23.57
N VAL A 130 22.47 -21.67 -23.45
CA VAL A 130 22.46 -20.95 -22.16
C VAL A 130 21.12 -21.09 -21.45
N LEU A 131 20.01 -20.88 -22.16
CA LEU A 131 18.67 -20.96 -21.58
C LEU A 131 18.28 -22.40 -21.20
N LYS A 132 18.75 -23.41 -21.94
CA LYS A 132 18.56 -24.83 -21.58
C LYS A 132 19.33 -25.21 -20.30
N LYS A 133 20.58 -24.76 -20.16
CA LYS A 133 21.44 -25.07 -19.01
C LYS A 133 21.10 -24.23 -17.77
N THR A 134 20.77 -22.96 -17.99
CA THR A 134 20.55 -21.94 -16.96
C THR A 134 19.30 -21.09 -17.27
N PRO A 135 18.08 -21.62 -17.08
CA PRO A 135 16.82 -20.94 -17.42
C PRO A 135 16.66 -19.55 -16.79
N HIS A 136 17.14 -19.37 -15.55
CA HIS A 136 17.06 -18.10 -14.81
C HIS A 136 17.75 -16.91 -15.52
N GLN A 137 18.62 -17.16 -16.50
CA GLN A 137 19.30 -16.12 -17.27
C GLN A 137 18.38 -15.32 -18.18
N VAL A 138 17.16 -15.83 -18.45
CA VAL A 138 16.15 -15.13 -19.25
C VAL A 138 15.87 -13.73 -18.70
N GLY A 139 15.87 -13.53 -17.37
CA GLY A 139 15.61 -12.23 -16.75
C GLY A 139 16.66 -11.19 -17.16
N HIS A 140 17.94 -11.56 -17.11
CA HIS A 140 19.04 -10.69 -17.52
C HIS A 140 18.96 -10.34 -19.02
N LEU A 141 18.64 -11.32 -19.88
CA LEU A 141 18.45 -11.08 -21.31
C LEU A 141 17.28 -10.12 -21.58
N LEU A 142 16.13 -10.33 -20.92
CA LEU A 142 14.95 -9.49 -21.07
C LEU A 142 15.17 -8.07 -20.54
N SER A 143 16.16 -7.82 -19.67
CA SER A 143 16.49 -6.48 -19.19
C SER A 143 17.11 -5.57 -20.28
N HIS A 144 17.53 -6.14 -21.41
CA HIS A 144 18.22 -5.42 -22.49
C HIS A 144 17.49 -5.53 -23.82
N LYS A 145 16.87 -4.42 -24.27
CA LYS A 145 16.09 -4.36 -25.51
C LYS A 145 16.84 -4.89 -26.74
N ASN A 146 18.13 -4.58 -26.90
CA ASN A 146 18.89 -5.02 -28.08
C ASN A 146 19.10 -6.54 -28.11
N LEU A 147 19.28 -7.17 -26.94
CA LEU A 147 19.38 -8.61 -26.82
C LEU A 147 18.05 -9.27 -27.18
N VAL A 148 16.95 -8.70 -26.68
CA VAL A 148 15.59 -9.16 -26.99
C VAL A 148 15.29 -9.09 -28.48
N ASP A 149 15.63 -7.97 -29.14
CA ASP A 149 15.42 -7.78 -30.57
C ASP A 149 16.27 -8.76 -31.40
N LYS A 150 17.52 -9.01 -31.00
CA LYS A 150 18.43 -9.96 -31.67
C LYS A 150 17.95 -11.41 -31.54
N TYR A 151 17.54 -11.82 -30.35
CA TYR A 151 17.24 -13.23 -30.02
C TYR A 151 15.74 -13.51 -29.91
N LYS A 152 14.90 -12.66 -30.53
CA LYS A 152 13.43 -12.68 -30.38
C LYS A 152 12.80 -14.08 -30.52
N LEU A 153 13.24 -14.88 -31.50
CA LEU A 153 12.65 -16.20 -31.76
C LEU A 153 13.00 -17.19 -30.64
N VAL A 154 14.27 -17.25 -30.25
CA VAL A 154 14.75 -18.10 -29.15
C VAL A 154 14.04 -17.75 -27.84
N LEU A 155 13.91 -16.45 -27.54
CA LEU A 155 13.22 -15.99 -26.34
C LEU A 155 11.71 -16.28 -26.40
N CYS A 156 11.07 -16.15 -27.56
CA CYS A 156 9.65 -16.50 -27.72
C CYS A 156 9.40 -18.00 -27.51
N GLU A 157 10.24 -18.87 -28.07
CA GLU A 157 10.13 -20.32 -27.87
C GLU A 157 10.38 -20.70 -26.42
N PHE A 158 11.42 -20.14 -25.80
CA PHE A 158 11.73 -20.36 -24.40
C PHE A 158 10.55 -19.96 -23.50
N LEU A 159 10.04 -18.73 -23.64
CA LEU A 159 8.96 -18.22 -22.79
C LEU A 159 7.66 -19.02 -22.89
N LYS A 160 7.39 -19.65 -24.05
CA LYS A 160 6.23 -20.54 -24.24
C LYS A 160 6.43 -21.92 -23.61
N SER A 161 7.67 -22.36 -23.49
CA SER A 161 8.01 -23.70 -22.98
C SER A 161 8.26 -23.74 -21.47
N ASP A 162 8.74 -22.62 -20.90
CA ASP A 162 9.12 -22.54 -19.49
C ASP A 162 7.96 -22.03 -18.63
N GLN A 163 7.61 -22.78 -17.59
CA GLN A 163 6.47 -22.46 -16.73
C GLN A 163 6.70 -21.20 -15.88
N GLN A 164 7.94 -20.89 -15.48
CA GLN A 164 8.27 -19.71 -14.67
C GLN A 164 8.13 -18.41 -15.47
N SER A 165 8.04 -18.48 -16.79
CA SER A 165 7.72 -17.34 -17.67
C SER A 165 6.44 -16.61 -17.29
N ALA A 166 5.47 -17.30 -16.65
CA ALA A 166 4.27 -16.67 -16.11
C ALA A 166 4.60 -15.59 -15.07
N GLU A 167 5.55 -15.85 -14.17
CA GLU A 167 5.97 -14.89 -13.12
C GLU A 167 6.65 -13.66 -13.73
N ILE A 168 7.41 -13.85 -14.82
CA ILE A 168 8.00 -12.75 -15.59
C ILE A 168 6.92 -11.90 -16.26
N LEU A 169 5.88 -12.52 -16.84
CA LEU A 169 4.77 -11.78 -17.42
C LEU A 169 4.04 -10.97 -16.34
N LEU A 170 3.76 -11.59 -15.20
CA LEU A 170 3.09 -10.93 -14.09
C LEU A 170 3.94 -9.79 -13.51
N SER A 171 5.27 -9.94 -13.40
CA SER A 171 6.17 -8.88 -12.94
C SER A 171 6.19 -7.65 -13.85
N ILE A 172 5.96 -7.84 -15.15
CA ILE A 172 5.86 -6.75 -16.12
C ILE A 172 4.51 -6.04 -16.02
N TYR A 173 3.40 -6.79 -15.99
CA TYR A 173 2.06 -6.21 -16.13
C TYR A 173 1.38 -5.88 -14.80
N GLU A 174 1.39 -6.81 -13.84
CA GLU A 174 0.46 -6.79 -12.70
C GLU A 174 1.12 -6.58 -11.32
N VAL A 175 2.37 -6.99 -11.13
CA VAL A 175 3.05 -6.98 -9.81
C VAL A 175 3.72 -5.65 -9.53
N GLU A 176 3.61 -5.17 -8.29
CA GLU A 176 4.32 -4.01 -7.78
C GLU A 176 5.79 -4.36 -7.47
N ASN A 177 6.73 -3.62 -8.05
CA ASN A 177 8.16 -3.85 -7.86
C ASN A 177 8.77 -2.69 -7.05
N SER A 178 8.65 -2.76 -5.72
CA SER A 178 9.03 -1.66 -4.82
C SER A 178 10.54 -1.49 -4.63
N PHE A 179 11.34 -2.57 -4.77
CA PHE A 179 12.75 -2.57 -4.36
C PHE A 179 13.78 -2.54 -5.50
N ASN A 180 13.44 -2.97 -6.73
CA ASN A 180 14.35 -2.91 -7.88
C ASN A 180 13.58 -2.88 -9.20
N LYS A 181 13.53 -1.70 -9.84
CA LYS A 181 12.81 -1.46 -11.11
C LYS A 181 13.66 -1.78 -12.34
N THR A 182 14.18 -3.00 -12.46
CA THR A 182 14.81 -3.41 -13.73
C THR A 182 13.71 -3.57 -14.78
N LYS A 183 13.70 -2.68 -15.78
CA LYS A 183 12.71 -2.73 -16.84
C LYS A 183 12.98 -3.93 -17.75
N LEU A 184 11.99 -4.82 -17.87
CA LEU A 184 12.05 -5.97 -18.76
C LEU A 184 11.33 -5.68 -20.09
N TYR A 185 11.85 -6.25 -21.17
CA TYR A 185 11.35 -6.14 -22.53
C TYR A 185 10.92 -7.52 -23.03
N LEU A 186 9.69 -7.65 -23.51
CA LEU A 186 9.21 -8.91 -24.11
C LEU A 186 9.51 -8.95 -25.61
N PRO A 187 9.82 -10.14 -26.17
CA PRO A 187 10.00 -10.30 -27.60
C PRO A 187 8.69 -10.04 -28.35
N SER A 188 8.76 -9.31 -29.47
CA SER A 188 7.59 -8.85 -30.22
C SER A 188 6.75 -9.97 -30.85
N CYS A 189 7.29 -11.19 -30.93
CA CYS A 189 6.57 -12.37 -31.44
C CYS A 189 5.59 -12.98 -30.44
N LEU A 190 5.57 -12.53 -29.17
CA LEU A 190 4.68 -13.06 -28.15
C LEU A 190 3.30 -12.40 -28.24
N THR A 191 2.32 -13.13 -28.75
CA THR A 191 0.94 -12.64 -28.91
C THR A 191 0.19 -12.58 -27.58
N ILE A 192 -0.96 -11.91 -27.54
CA ILE A 192 -1.84 -11.93 -26.36
C ILE A 192 -2.28 -13.36 -26.03
N GLN A 193 -2.58 -14.17 -27.05
CA GLN A 193 -2.97 -15.57 -26.87
C GLN A 193 -1.83 -16.41 -26.31
N ASP A 194 -0.59 -16.20 -26.77
CA ASP A 194 0.57 -16.90 -26.22
C ASP A 194 0.76 -16.59 -24.73
N LYS A 195 0.62 -15.31 -24.34
CA LYS A 195 0.72 -14.88 -22.94
C LYS A 195 -0.37 -15.51 -22.10
N GLU A 196 -1.61 -15.55 -22.57
CA GLU A 196 -2.69 -16.23 -21.86
C GLU A 196 -2.44 -17.73 -21.70
N SER A 197 -1.96 -18.40 -22.75
CA SER A 197 -1.63 -19.83 -22.70
C SER A 197 -0.52 -20.11 -21.68
N ILE A 198 0.51 -19.26 -21.59
CA ILE A 198 1.58 -19.38 -20.58
C ILE A 198 0.99 -19.32 -19.16
N ILE A 199 0.09 -18.36 -18.90
CA ILE A 199 -0.58 -18.25 -17.59
C ILE A 199 -1.47 -19.47 -17.30
N ALA A 200 -2.23 -19.94 -18.28
CA ALA A 200 -3.09 -21.11 -18.11
C ALA A 200 -2.28 -22.37 -17.77
N SER A 201 -1.20 -22.63 -18.52
CA SER A 201 -0.28 -23.75 -18.25
C SER A 201 0.41 -23.63 -16.89
N TYR A 202 0.70 -22.41 -16.43
CA TYR A 202 1.25 -22.18 -15.10
C TYR A 202 0.27 -22.52 -13.98
N ILE A 203 -1.02 -22.17 -14.11
CA ILE A 203 -2.06 -22.51 -13.11
C ILE A 203 -2.23 -24.04 -13.01
N ASP A 204 -2.17 -24.73 -14.15
CA ASP A 204 -2.33 -26.19 -14.22
C ASP A 204 -1.09 -26.95 -13.68
N SER A 205 0.05 -26.27 -13.51
CA SER A 205 1.27 -26.88 -12.99
C SER A 205 1.17 -27.27 -11.50
N GLU A 206 1.93 -28.29 -11.12
CA GLU A 206 2.16 -28.67 -9.71
C GLU A 206 3.10 -27.68 -9.00
N HIS A 207 3.93 -26.96 -9.75
CA HIS A 207 4.90 -25.99 -9.21
C HIS A 207 4.40 -24.54 -9.24
N CYS A 208 3.10 -24.33 -9.46
CA CYS A 208 2.49 -23.00 -9.43
C CYS A 208 2.68 -22.35 -8.05
N ASN A 209 3.29 -21.16 -8.01
CA ASN A 209 3.42 -20.40 -6.77
C ASN A 209 2.08 -19.76 -6.42
N SER A 210 1.49 -20.19 -5.29
CA SER A 210 0.16 -19.76 -4.85
C SER A 210 0.05 -18.24 -4.64
N ASN A 211 1.16 -17.53 -4.39
CA ASN A 211 1.17 -16.09 -4.21
C ASN A 211 0.80 -15.31 -5.48
N TYR A 212 0.99 -15.88 -6.67
CA TYR A 212 0.61 -15.23 -7.93
C TYR A 212 -0.85 -15.49 -8.31
N LEU A 213 -1.51 -16.50 -7.73
CA LEU A 213 -2.88 -16.87 -8.09
C LEU A 213 -3.91 -15.74 -7.82
N PRO A 214 -3.88 -15.02 -6.69
CA PRO A 214 -4.75 -13.86 -6.48
C PRO A 214 -4.52 -12.74 -7.50
N ILE A 215 -3.28 -12.54 -7.95
CA ILE A 215 -2.93 -11.54 -8.96
C ILE A 215 -3.52 -11.94 -10.31
N ILE A 216 -3.38 -13.21 -10.70
CA ILE A 216 -3.96 -13.74 -11.94
C ILE A 216 -5.49 -13.65 -11.92
N GLN A 217 -6.12 -14.03 -10.80
CA GLN A 217 -7.57 -13.95 -10.61
C GLN A 217 -8.10 -12.52 -10.86
N ASN A 218 -7.36 -11.52 -10.38
CA ASN A 218 -7.78 -10.13 -10.37
C ASN A 218 -7.15 -9.27 -11.48
N ALA A 219 -6.38 -9.87 -12.39
CA ALA A 219 -5.61 -9.16 -13.41
C ALA A 219 -6.46 -8.21 -14.25
N LYS A 220 -5.94 -7.00 -14.51
CA LYS A 220 -6.64 -6.00 -15.32
C LYS A 220 -6.50 -6.29 -16.82
N LYS A 221 -7.36 -5.67 -17.62
CA LYS A 221 -7.27 -5.73 -19.08
C LYS A 221 -6.25 -4.68 -19.53
N HIS A 222 -5.12 -5.12 -20.08
CA HIS A 222 -4.12 -4.24 -20.69
C HIS A 222 -4.15 -4.40 -22.21
N SER A 223 -3.70 -3.40 -22.95
CA SER A 223 -3.64 -3.45 -24.43
C SER A 223 -2.77 -4.60 -24.95
N GLY A 224 -1.72 -4.98 -24.20
CA GLY A 224 -0.78 -6.05 -24.56
C GLY A 224 -0.86 -7.33 -23.72
N PHE A 225 -1.76 -7.40 -22.73
CA PHE A 225 -1.89 -8.53 -21.81
C PHE A 225 -3.33 -8.65 -21.33
N ARG A 226 -3.95 -9.80 -21.58
CA ARG A 226 -5.35 -10.05 -21.23
C ARG A 226 -5.52 -11.50 -20.81
N ILE A 227 -6.16 -11.68 -19.66
CA ILE A 227 -6.53 -12.98 -19.12
C ILE A 227 -8.05 -13.11 -19.22
N SER A 228 -8.54 -14.20 -19.81
CA SER A 228 -9.99 -14.46 -19.89
C SER A 228 -10.58 -14.80 -18.52
N ASP A 229 -11.90 -14.60 -18.38
CA ASP A 229 -12.61 -14.93 -17.15
C ASP A 229 -12.55 -16.43 -16.83
N LYS A 230 -12.40 -17.30 -17.85
CA LYS A 230 -12.17 -18.74 -17.66
C LYS A 230 -10.84 -19.00 -16.95
N THR A 231 -9.76 -18.36 -17.39
CA THR A 231 -8.43 -18.49 -16.80
C THR A 231 -8.40 -17.90 -15.39
N LYS A 232 -9.07 -16.76 -15.17
CA LYS A 232 -9.25 -16.17 -13.83
C LYS A 232 -9.98 -17.10 -12.86
N LEU A 233 -11.04 -17.76 -13.33
CA LEU A 233 -11.77 -18.74 -12.54
C LEU A 233 -10.91 -19.97 -12.20
N ALA A 234 -10.07 -20.43 -13.13
CA ALA A 234 -9.12 -21.51 -12.86
C ALA A 234 -8.12 -21.11 -11.75
N ALA A 235 -7.56 -19.90 -11.81
CA ALA A 235 -6.69 -19.37 -10.76
C ALA A 235 -7.39 -19.29 -9.39
N LYS A 236 -8.63 -18.78 -9.34
CA LYS A 236 -9.45 -18.75 -8.11
C LYS A 236 -9.63 -20.14 -7.50
N ARG A 237 -9.98 -21.14 -8.31
CA ARG A 237 -10.20 -22.52 -7.85
C ARG A 237 -8.91 -23.16 -7.35
N LYS A 238 -7.80 -22.99 -8.09
CA LYS A 238 -6.48 -23.48 -7.70
C LYS A 238 -6.03 -22.86 -6.37
N TYR A 239 -6.24 -21.55 -6.20
CA TYR A 239 -5.91 -20.86 -4.94
C TYR A 239 -6.69 -21.43 -3.75
N GLN A 240 -8.00 -21.59 -3.89
CA GLN A 240 -8.85 -22.19 -2.85
C GLN A 240 -8.42 -23.62 -2.50
N GLN A 241 -8.02 -24.40 -3.49
CA GLN A 241 -7.47 -25.74 -3.29
C GLN A 241 -6.14 -25.70 -2.53
N SER A 242 -5.18 -24.87 -2.96
CA SER A 242 -3.87 -24.75 -2.29
C SER A 242 -3.99 -24.27 -0.83
N VAL A 243 -4.90 -23.33 -0.56
CA VAL A 243 -5.19 -22.86 0.81
C VAL A 243 -5.71 -24.01 1.66
N LYS A 244 -6.68 -24.78 1.14
CA LYS A 244 -7.24 -25.93 1.86
C LYS A 244 -6.18 -26.99 2.16
N GLU A 245 -5.38 -27.36 1.16
CA GLU A 245 -4.28 -28.33 1.32
C GLU A 245 -3.24 -27.87 2.36
N PHE A 246 -2.92 -26.58 2.37
CA PHE A 246 -2.00 -25.99 3.36
C PHE A 246 -2.52 -26.14 4.79
N PHE A 247 -3.80 -25.85 5.04
CA PHE A 247 -4.40 -26.00 6.37
C PHE A 247 -4.62 -27.47 6.79
N ASP A 248 -4.94 -28.36 5.84
CA ASP A 248 -5.17 -29.79 6.10
C ASP A 248 -3.85 -30.55 6.39
N SER A 249 -2.70 -30.04 5.94
CA SER A 249 -1.39 -30.71 6.04
C SER A 249 -0.81 -30.86 7.46
N GLY A 250 -1.43 -30.25 8.49
CA GLY A 250 -1.04 -30.34 9.91
C GLY A 250 0.37 -29.83 10.26
N SER A 251 1.14 -29.39 9.27
CA SER A 251 2.55 -29.01 9.35
C SER A 251 2.74 -27.49 9.37
N SER A 252 1.64 -26.73 9.42
CA SER A 252 1.65 -25.27 9.38
C SER A 252 1.55 -24.67 10.77
N SER A 253 2.57 -23.91 11.17
CA SER A 253 2.46 -22.92 12.24
C SER A 253 1.56 -21.78 11.75
N SER A 254 0.26 -21.91 11.97
CA SER A 254 -0.71 -20.86 11.62
C SER A 254 -0.81 -19.82 12.74
N PHE A 255 -0.69 -18.55 12.38
CA PHE A 255 -1.06 -17.45 13.27
C PHE A 255 -2.57 -17.26 13.18
N LYS A 256 -3.28 -17.48 14.29
CA LYS A 256 -4.73 -17.29 14.35
C LYS A 256 -5.02 -15.93 14.96
N TYR A 257 -5.95 -15.22 14.34
CA TYR A 257 -6.52 -13.99 14.87
C TYR A 257 -8.03 -14.02 14.69
N GLY A 258 -8.74 -13.26 15.51
CA GLY A 258 -10.20 -13.25 15.49
C GLY A 258 -10.78 -12.06 16.23
N VAL A 259 -12.11 -12.02 16.26
CA VAL A 259 -12.87 -11.03 17.03
C VAL A 259 -14.00 -11.74 17.78
N ALA A 260 -14.20 -11.37 19.04
CA ALA A 260 -15.33 -11.81 19.86
C ALA A 260 -16.09 -10.58 20.36
N ILE A 261 -17.42 -10.60 20.27
CA ILE A 261 -18.29 -9.50 20.68
C ILE A 261 -19.33 -10.02 21.66
N SER A 262 -19.51 -9.32 22.78
CA SER A 262 -20.55 -9.64 23.77
C SER A 262 -21.22 -8.37 24.31
N TYR A 263 -22.43 -8.57 24.82
CA TYR A 263 -23.26 -7.50 25.39
C TYR A 263 -23.66 -7.87 26.83
N PRO A 264 -22.73 -7.77 27.80
CA PRO A 264 -23.02 -8.13 29.18
C PRO A 264 -24.02 -7.17 29.85
N GLU A 265 -24.84 -7.73 30.74
CA GLU A 265 -25.61 -6.96 31.73
C GLU A 265 -24.73 -6.67 32.96
N ASN A 266 -25.02 -5.57 33.66
CA ASN A 266 -24.30 -5.03 34.81
C ASN A 266 -22.80 -4.77 34.53
N ALA A 267 -22.48 -4.33 33.32
CA ALA A 267 -21.11 -4.00 32.93
C ALA A 267 -20.59 -2.76 33.68
N SER A 268 -19.32 -2.80 34.12
CA SER A 268 -18.69 -1.68 34.84
C SER A 268 -18.32 -0.49 33.94
N LYS A 269 -18.21 -0.72 32.63
CA LYS A 269 -17.91 0.28 31.60
C LYS A 269 -18.91 0.15 30.46
N ILE A 270 -19.18 1.25 29.76
CA ILE A 270 -20.07 1.23 28.57
C ILE A 270 -19.46 0.46 27.40
N LYS A 271 -18.12 0.48 27.29
CA LYS A 271 -17.33 -0.30 26.33
C LYS A 271 -16.01 -0.74 26.96
N HIS A 272 -15.53 -1.93 26.57
CA HIS A 272 -14.24 -2.47 27.00
C HIS A 272 -13.68 -3.39 25.92
N ALA A 273 -12.37 -3.35 25.68
CA ALA A 273 -11.71 -4.24 24.74
C ALA A 273 -10.36 -4.72 25.27
N TRP A 274 -10.01 -5.97 24.94
CA TRP A 274 -8.72 -6.57 25.27
C TRP A 274 -8.34 -7.61 24.22
N ILE A 275 -7.07 -8.02 24.22
CA ILE A 275 -6.55 -9.03 23.30
C ILE A 275 -6.18 -10.28 24.08
N GLU A 276 -6.69 -11.42 23.64
CA GLU A 276 -6.35 -12.74 24.18
C GLU A 276 -6.06 -13.71 23.03
N GLN A 277 -4.85 -14.28 23.00
CA GLN A 277 -4.43 -15.29 22.01
C GLN A 277 -4.70 -14.88 20.54
N GLY A 278 -4.46 -13.60 20.19
CA GLY A 278 -4.70 -13.06 18.84
C GLY A 278 -6.16 -12.71 18.54
N THR A 279 -7.08 -12.95 19.47
CA THR A 279 -8.49 -12.54 19.37
C THR A 279 -8.69 -11.20 20.08
N VAL A 280 -9.31 -10.25 19.40
CA VAL A 280 -9.75 -8.99 20.00
C VAL A 280 -11.15 -9.20 20.57
N HIS A 281 -11.31 -9.01 21.87
CA HIS A 281 -12.60 -9.11 22.55
C HIS A 281 -13.17 -7.71 22.72
N HIS A 282 -14.44 -7.53 22.37
CA HIS A 282 -15.21 -6.31 22.59
C HIS A 282 -16.42 -6.61 23.46
N GLU A 283 -16.57 -5.85 24.54
CA GLU A 283 -17.71 -5.86 25.44
C GLU A 283 -18.43 -4.51 25.38
N PHE A 284 -19.75 -4.54 25.18
CA PHE A 284 -20.61 -3.36 25.18
C PHE A 284 -21.73 -3.50 26.21
N SER A 285 -21.92 -2.50 27.07
CA SER A 285 -22.94 -2.57 28.12
C SER A 285 -24.34 -2.66 27.52
N LEU A 286 -25.04 -3.76 27.78
CA LEU A 286 -26.42 -3.92 27.33
C LEU A 286 -27.37 -2.96 28.06
N ASP A 287 -27.09 -2.66 29.33
CA ASP A 287 -27.89 -1.73 30.14
C ASP A 287 -27.83 -0.33 29.57
N TYR A 288 -26.64 0.14 29.20
CA TYR A 288 -26.46 1.44 28.55
C TYR A 288 -27.31 1.57 27.27
N ILE A 289 -27.33 0.53 26.43
CA ILE A 289 -28.12 0.53 25.19
C ILE A 289 -29.63 0.54 25.50
N LYS A 290 -30.08 -0.24 26.50
CA LYS A 290 -31.49 -0.29 26.92
C LYS A 290 -31.98 1.05 27.47
N GLU A 291 -31.15 1.72 28.27
CA GLU A 291 -31.43 3.02 28.87
C GLU A 291 -31.42 4.16 27.84
N ASN A 292 -30.59 4.06 26.80
CA ASN A 292 -30.41 5.08 25.77
C ASN A 292 -30.96 4.65 24.40
N ASN A 293 -32.24 4.28 24.38
CA ASN A 293 -32.86 3.62 23.22
C ASN A 293 -33.57 4.55 22.21
N HIS A 294 -33.34 5.87 22.28
CA HIS A 294 -33.86 6.79 21.27
C HIS A 294 -33.20 6.50 19.91
N PRO A 295 -33.94 6.47 18.77
CA PRO A 295 -33.39 6.08 17.47
C PRO A 295 -32.10 6.80 17.07
N TYR A 296 -32.00 8.11 17.32
CA TYR A 296 -30.77 8.86 17.06
C TYR A 296 -29.59 8.42 17.96
N ILE A 297 -29.82 8.11 19.24
CA ILE A 297 -28.75 7.61 20.12
C ILE A 297 -28.32 6.19 19.74
N LEU A 298 -29.29 5.34 19.38
CA LEU A 298 -29.02 3.99 18.86
C LEU A 298 -28.17 4.02 17.58
N TYR A 299 -28.33 5.05 16.75
CA TYR A 299 -27.46 5.34 15.62
C TYR A 299 -26.09 5.86 16.06
N ARG A 300 -26.01 6.83 16.98
CA ARG A 300 -24.74 7.36 17.50
C ARG A 300 -23.89 6.31 18.24
N ASN A 301 -24.46 5.18 18.68
CA ASN A 301 -23.68 4.06 19.21
C ASN A 301 -22.63 3.51 18.22
N PHE A 302 -22.82 3.66 16.90
CA PHE A 302 -21.78 3.29 15.92
C PHE A 302 -20.51 4.14 16.03
N GLU A 303 -20.61 5.34 16.56
CA GLU A 303 -19.46 6.19 16.90
C GLU A 303 -19.08 5.99 18.37
N THR A 304 -20.02 6.16 19.30
CA THR A 304 -19.72 6.17 20.75
C THR A 304 -19.23 4.82 21.26
N LEU A 305 -19.87 3.72 20.84
CA LEU A 305 -19.51 2.37 21.29
C LEU A 305 -18.53 1.70 20.31
N PHE A 306 -18.79 1.79 19.00
CA PHE A 306 -18.05 1.02 18.00
C PHE A 306 -16.93 1.78 17.28
N GLU A 307 -16.84 3.10 17.46
CA GLU A 307 -15.75 3.93 16.95
C GLU A 307 -15.56 3.83 15.42
N TYR A 308 -16.67 3.83 14.65
CA TYR A 308 -16.63 3.80 13.19
C TYR A 308 -16.00 5.04 12.58
N VAL A 309 -16.13 6.16 13.29
CA VAL A 309 -15.44 7.42 13.04
C VAL A 309 -14.68 7.81 14.30
N ASP A 310 -13.58 8.53 14.14
CA ASP A 310 -12.82 9.09 15.25
C ASP A 310 -13.43 10.41 15.77
N GLU A 311 -12.77 11.03 16.74
CA GLU A 311 -13.22 12.29 17.37
C GLU A 311 -13.29 13.49 16.39
N GLN A 312 -12.67 13.37 15.21
CA GLN A 312 -12.70 14.37 14.12
C GLN A 312 -13.63 13.96 12.97
N ASN A 313 -14.49 12.96 13.18
CA ASN A 313 -15.38 12.37 12.17
C ASN A 313 -14.65 11.77 10.95
N ILE A 314 -13.38 11.38 11.08
CA ILE A 314 -12.66 10.62 10.05
C ILE A 314 -13.02 9.14 10.19
N VAL A 315 -13.31 8.45 9.07
CA VAL A 315 -13.63 7.01 9.12
C VAL A 315 -12.45 6.20 9.63
N ALA A 316 -12.60 5.64 10.82
CA ALA A 316 -11.57 4.85 11.49
C ALA A 316 -11.36 3.47 10.85
N LEU A 317 -12.34 2.99 10.06
CA LEU A 317 -12.35 1.68 9.42
C LEU A 317 -11.42 1.54 8.20
N THR A 318 -10.73 2.61 7.81
CA THR A 318 -9.82 2.62 6.66
C THR A 318 -8.56 1.79 6.92
N SER A 319 -7.90 1.33 5.85
CA SER A 319 -6.58 0.71 6.01
C SER A 319 -5.53 1.80 6.11
N LYS A 320 -4.63 1.69 7.10
CA LYS A 320 -3.63 2.72 7.40
C LYS A 320 -2.23 2.14 7.24
N GLU A 321 -1.36 2.84 6.51
CA GLU A 321 0.00 2.38 6.25
C GLU A 321 0.82 2.19 7.53
N ASN A 322 0.65 3.09 8.51
CA ASN A 322 1.33 3.04 9.79
C ASN A 322 0.92 1.83 10.68
N GLN A 323 -0.18 1.14 10.35
CA GLN A 323 -0.64 -0.08 11.03
C GLN A 323 -0.14 -1.36 10.36
N LEU A 324 0.45 -1.28 9.17
CA LEU A 324 1.07 -2.43 8.52
C LEU A 324 2.41 -2.74 9.19
N GLY A 325 2.62 -3.98 9.62
CA GLY A 325 3.94 -4.42 10.10
C GLY A 325 4.96 -4.47 8.97
N ILE A 326 6.26 -4.40 9.30
CA ILE A 326 7.37 -4.42 8.32
C ILE A 326 7.25 -5.63 7.38
N LEU A 327 6.99 -6.82 7.94
CA LEU A 327 6.84 -8.03 7.14
C LEU A 327 5.64 -7.96 6.21
N GLU A 328 4.52 -7.38 6.66
CA GLU A 328 3.34 -7.20 5.82
C GLU A 328 3.65 -6.24 4.68
N ARG A 329 4.35 -5.13 4.95
CA ARG A 329 4.75 -4.14 3.93
C ARG A 329 5.74 -4.69 2.89
N THR A 330 6.61 -5.63 3.28
CA THR A 330 7.79 -6.01 2.48
C THR A 330 7.74 -7.41 1.88
N LEU A 331 7.06 -8.36 2.52
CA LEU A 331 6.97 -9.74 2.05
C LEU A 331 5.74 -10.00 1.19
N GLY A 332 5.87 -10.98 0.30
CA GLY A 332 4.78 -11.41 -0.58
C GLY A 332 4.83 -10.77 -1.97
N VAL A 333 3.90 -11.20 -2.82
CA VAL A 333 3.74 -10.68 -4.17
C VAL A 333 2.46 -9.85 -4.20
N ARG A 334 2.58 -8.60 -4.61
CA ARG A 334 1.52 -7.59 -4.53
C ARG A 334 1.15 -7.07 -5.90
N SER A 335 -0.10 -6.71 -6.10
CA SER A 335 -0.55 -6.07 -7.35
C SER A 335 -0.29 -4.56 -7.31
N LYS A 336 0.07 -3.96 -8.45
CA LYS A 336 0.31 -2.51 -8.60
C LYS A 336 -0.86 -1.62 -8.18
N THR A 337 -2.06 -2.16 -8.24
CA THR A 337 -3.27 -1.43 -7.87
C THR A 337 -4.08 -2.24 -6.87
N GLU A 338 -3.45 -2.92 -5.93
CA GLU A 338 -4.17 -3.51 -4.80
C GLU A 338 -4.54 -2.44 -3.77
N TYR A 339 -5.69 -2.61 -3.13
CA TYR A 339 -5.94 -1.94 -1.86
C TYR A 339 -5.11 -2.66 -0.80
N VAL A 340 -4.05 -2.00 -0.35
CA VAL A 340 -3.07 -2.57 0.58
C VAL A 340 -3.66 -2.60 1.98
N PHE A 341 -3.62 -3.76 2.64
CA PHE A 341 -4.02 -3.90 4.03
C PHE A 341 -3.31 -5.07 4.72
N GLY A 342 -3.36 -5.09 6.05
CA GLY A 342 -2.75 -6.10 6.91
C GLY A 342 -3.71 -6.73 7.91
N VAL A 343 -3.18 -7.42 8.91
CA VAL A 343 -3.93 -8.10 9.97
C VAL A 343 -4.77 -7.11 10.78
N ALA A 344 -4.24 -5.93 11.08
CA ALA A 344 -4.97 -4.89 11.81
C ALA A 344 -6.28 -4.50 11.12
N PHE A 345 -6.23 -4.17 9.82
CA PHE A 345 -7.41 -3.90 9.01
C PHE A 345 -8.34 -5.12 8.91
N THR A 346 -7.78 -6.32 8.80
CA THR A 346 -8.60 -7.54 8.73
C THR A 346 -9.39 -7.75 10.03
N GLN A 347 -8.77 -7.54 11.20
CA GLN A 347 -9.46 -7.60 12.49
C GLN A 347 -10.50 -6.49 12.63
N LEU A 348 -10.19 -5.28 12.15
CA LEU A 348 -11.13 -4.15 12.15
C LEU A 348 -12.37 -4.43 11.28
N GLU A 349 -12.18 -5.07 10.13
CA GLU A 349 -13.28 -5.50 9.26
C GLU A 349 -14.10 -6.64 9.89
N MET A 350 -13.45 -7.61 10.54
CA MET A 350 -14.15 -8.64 11.32
C MET A 350 -14.98 -8.04 12.45
N ALA A 351 -14.43 -7.05 13.17
CA ALA A 351 -15.10 -6.36 14.26
C ALA A 351 -16.32 -5.57 13.76
N SER A 352 -16.15 -4.71 12.77
CA SER A 352 -17.25 -3.90 12.22
C SER A 352 -18.38 -4.76 11.62
N MET A 353 -18.05 -5.84 10.91
CA MET A 353 -19.06 -6.77 10.40
C MET A 353 -19.78 -7.52 11.52
N GLY A 354 -19.04 -7.98 12.54
CA GLY A 354 -19.61 -8.64 13.72
C GLY A 354 -20.47 -7.69 14.55
N GLN A 355 -20.08 -6.43 14.68
CA GLN A 355 -20.81 -5.40 15.41
C GLN A 355 -22.15 -5.11 14.73
N ILE A 356 -22.19 -4.90 13.41
CA ILE A 356 -23.48 -4.69 12.70
C ILE A 356 -24.40 -5.89 12.87
N TYR A 357 -23.87 -7.11 12.69
CA TYR A 357 -24.68 -8.32 12.81
C TYR A 357 -25.25 -8.49 14.23
N THR A 358 -24.38 -8.42 15.25
CA THR A 358 -24.79 -8.65 16.64
C THR A 358 -25.64 -7.51 17.19
N TYR A 359 -25.31 -6.26 16.87
CA TYR A 359 -26.07 -5.10 17.29
C TYR A 359 -27.45 -5.04 16.63
N SER A 360 -27.57 -5.45 15.35
CA SER A 360 -28.89 -5.59 14.71
C SER A 360 -29.81 -6.56 15.47
N ASN A 361 -29.24 -7.62 16.07
CA ASN A 361 -30.01 -8.53 16.92
C ASN A 361 -30.40 -7.91 18.26
N VAL A 362 -29.51 -7.11 18.87
CA VAL A 362 -29.81 -6.33 20.08
C VAL A 362 -30.96 -5.36 19.82
N LEU A 363 -30.87 -4.57 18.73
CA LEU A 363 -31.90 -3.62 18.30
C LEU A 363 -33.25 -4.31 18.07
N LYS A 364 -33.24 -5.48 17.42
CA LYS A 364 -34.45 -6.28 17.23
C LYS A 364 -35.09 -6.71 18.56
N GLY A 365 -34.28 -7.04 19.56
CA GLY A 365 -34.75 -7.32 20.92
C GLY A 365 -35.40 -6.13 21.61
N LEU A 366 -35.04 -4.90 21.22
CA LEU A 366 -35.63 -3.65 21.67
C LEU A 366 -36.83 -3.19 20.82
N GLY A 367 -37.21 -3.95 19.80
CA GLY A 367 -38.31 -3.61 18.90
C GLY A 367 -37.95 -2.68 17.74
N TYR A 368 -36.66 -2.45 17.48
CA TYR A 368 -36.18 -1.63 16.37
C TYR A 368 -35.60 -2.49 15.24
N SER A 369 -35.60 -1.95 14.02
CA SER A 369 -34.75 -2.42 12.94
C SER A 369 -33.67 -1.38 12.65
N LEU A 370 -32.48 -1.81 12.25
CA LEU A 370 -31.39 -0.89 11.90
C LEU A 370 -31.79 -0.05 10.69
N GLU A 371 -32.48 -0.65 9.73
CA GLU A 371 -33.02 0.02 8.55
C GLU A 371 -33.96 1.18 8.92
N ASP A 372 -34.91 0.94 9.82
CA ASP A 372 -35.86 1.97 10.30
C ASP A 372 -35.14 3.11 11.02
N ILE A 373 -34.11 2.79 11.81
CA ILE A 373 -33.27 3.79 12.49
C ILE A 373 -32.56 4.68 11.46
N LEU A 374 -31.86 4.08 10.47
CA LEU A 374 -31.15 4.83 9.44
C LEU A 374 -32.09 5.70 8.61
N LYS A 375 -33.28 5.17 8.29
CA LYS A 375 -34.33 5.95 7.62
C LYS A 375 -34.74 7.15 8.44
N THR A 376 -35.08 6.95 9.70
CA THR A 376 -35.53 8.02 10.60
C THR A 376 -34.46 9.09 10.76
N VAL A 377 -33.19 8.70 10.92
CA VAL A 377 -32.08 9.64 11.04
C VAL A 377 -31.96 10.47 9.76
N PHE A 378 -31.92 9.83 8.60
CA PHE A 378 -31.71 10.53 7.33
C PHE A 378 -32.91 11.41 6.93
N THR A 379 -34.15 10.95 7.08
CA THR A 379 -35.34 11.66 6.58
C THR A 379 -35.96 12.63 7.56
N ASN A 380 -35.69 12.48 8.86
CA ASN A 380 -36.33 13.31 9.90
C ASN A 380 -35.28 14.04 10.75
N THR A 381 -34.32 13.32 11.33
CA THR A 381 -33.36 13.91 12.27
C THR A 381 -32.39 14.89 11.60
N LEU A 382 -31.78 14.52 10.47
CA LEU A 382 -30.85 15.43 9.78
C LEU A 382 -31.55 16.69 9.24
N PRO A 383 -32.76 16.61 8.67
CA PRO A 383 -33.52 17.82 8.33
C PRO A 383 -33.86 18.71 9.53
N GLU A 384 -34.26 18.13 10.66
CA GLU A 384 -34.67 18.89 11.85
C GLU A 384 -33.47 19.55 12.56
N LEU A 385 -32.36 18.83 12.72
CA LEU A 385 -31.22 19.30 13.52
C LEU A 385 -30.20 20.08 12.69
N PHE A 386 -30.02 19.73 11.41
CA PHE A 386 -28.89 20.19 10.59
C PHE A 386 -29.32 20.79 9.24
N ASP A 387 -30.60 21.14 9.09
CA ASP A 387 -31.12 21.89 7.94
C ASP A 387 -30.94 21.18 6.59
N LEU A 388 -30.85 19.84 6.58
CA LEU A 388 -30.95 19.04 5.37
C LEU A 388 -32.36 19.22 4.75
N PRO A 389 -32.52 19.28 3.41
CA PRO A 389 -33.83 19.50 2.81
C PRO A 389 -34.89 18.48 3.24
N SER A 390 -36.06 18.95 3.68
CA SER A 390 -37.13 18.09 4.20
C SER A 390 -37.74 17.13 3.17
N ASN A 391 -37.43 17.31 1.88
CA ASN A 391 -37.89 16.45 0.80
C ASN A 391 -36.93 15.29 0.50
N VAL A 392 -35.86 15.09 1.27
CA VAL A 392 -35.02 13.88 1.16
C VAL A 392 -35.85 12.61 1.27
N ASN A 393 -35.45 11.58 0.53
CA ASN A 393 -36.14 10.31 0.51
C ASN A 393 -35.17 9.15 0.71
N PHE A 394 -35.62 8.17 1.48
CA PHE A 394 -34.93 6.90 1.68
C PHE A 394 -35.93 5.78 1.92
N THR A 395 -35.92 4.80 1.02
CA THR A 395 -36.75 3.60 1.09
C THR A 395 -35.97 2.44 1.70
N ILE A 396 -36.61 1.68 2.59
CA ILE A 396 -36.00 0.54 3.25
C ILE A 396 -36.68 -0.77 2.80
N PRO A 397 -35.95 -1.90 2.84
CA PRO A 397 -36.55 -3.19 2.53
C PRO A 397 -37.58 -3.61 3.59
N THR A 398 -38.50 -4.48 3.19
CA THR A 398 -39.46 -5.06 4.14
C THR A 398 -38.77 -6.01 5.11
N GLN A 399 -39.24 -6.07 6.36
CA GLN A 399 -38.58 -6.84 7.43
C GLN A 399 -38.47 -8.34 7.12
N ASN A 400 -39.46 -8.91 6.42
CA ASN A 400 -39.53 -10.33 6.07
C ASN A 400 -38.83 -10.67 4.73
N ALA A 401 -38.24 -9.69 4.05
CA ALA A 401 -37.53 -9.92 2.79
C ALA A 401 -36.28 -10.81 3.01
N SER A 402 -35.98 -11.64 2.02
CA SER A 402 -34.73 -12.41 1.96
C SER A 402 -33.53 -11.47 1.85
N ALA A 403 -32.35 -11.92 2.27
CA ALA A 403 -31.12 -11.12 2.18
C ALA A 403 -30.85 -10.59 0.75
N LEU A 404 -31.17 -11.38 -0.28
CA LEU A 404 -31.05 -10.98 -1.69
C LEU A 404 -32.02 -9.85 -2.07
N GLU A 405 -33.27 -9.89 -1.60
CA GLU A 405 -34.24 -8.81 -1.83
C GLU A 405 -33.87 -7.55 -1.06
N LYS A 406 -33.38 -7.71 0.18
CA LYS A 406 -32.90 -6.60 1.00
C LYS A 406 -31.75 -5.87 0.31
N ILE A 407 -30.73 -6.58 -0.16
CA ILE A 407 -29.59 -5.95 -0.83
C ILE A 407 -29.97 -5.28 -2.17
N ARG A 408 -30.89 -5.89 -2.93
CA ARG A 408 -31.42 -5.30 -4.18
C ARG A 408 -32.24 -4.03 -3.95
N THR A 409 -32.71 -3.82 -2.73
CA THR A 409 -33.40 -2.59 -2.32
C THR A 409 -32.42 -1.55 -1.79
N ILE A 410 -31.50 -1.95 -0.90
CA ILE A 410 -30.58 -0.99 -0.24
C ILE A 410 -29.50 -0.46 -1.18
N ALA A 411 -29.02 -1.25 -2.15
CA ALA A 411 -27.93 -0.84 -3.03
C ALA A 411 -28.32 0.35 -3.94
N PRO A 412 -29.50 0.36 -4.61
CA PRO A 412 -29.99 1.55 -5.30
C PRO A 412 -30.23 2.75 -4.37
N GLU A 413 -30.71 2.53 -3.15
CA GLU A 413 -31.00 3.60 -2.19
C GLU A 413 -29.73 4.26 -1.66
N PHE A 414 -28.67 3.48 -1.46
CA PHE A 414 -27.33 3.99 -1.18
C PHE A 414 -26.85 4.98 -2.27
N GLU A 415 -27.02 4.64 -3.56
CA GLU A 415 -26.73 5.55 -4.68
C GLU A 415 -27.61 6.80 -4.66
N SER A 416 -28.89 6.61 -4.36
CA SER A 416 -29.87 7.70 -4.32
C SER A 416 -29.50 8.74 -3.26
N ILE A 417 -29.11 8.30 -2.06
CA ILE A 417 -28.71 9.19 -0.95
C ILE A 417 -27.50 10.05 -1.34
N LEU A 418 -26.47 9.45 -1.92
CA LEU A 418 -25.27 10.16 -2.38
C LEU A 418 -25.61 11.21 -3.45
N LYS A 419 -26.47 10.87 -4.40
CA LYS A 419 -26.91 11.80 -5.46
C LYS A 419 -27.81 12.91 -4.93
N GLN A 420 -28.74 12.60 -4.03
CA GLN A 420 -29.59 13.59 -3.36
C GLN A 420 -28.73 14.61 -2.61
N TYR A 421 -27.75 14.14 -1.84
CA TYR A 421 -26.83 15.03 -1.15
C TYR A 421 -25.99 15.88 -2.11
N LYS A 422 -25.45 15.26 -3.17
CA LYS A 422 -24.72 15.99 -4.22
C LYS A 422 -25.55 17.12 -4.83
N LEU A 423 -26.80 16.85 -5.22
CA LEU A 423 -27.70 17.87 -5.77
C LEU A 423 -27.97 18.99 -4.76
N PHE A 424 -28.13 18.65 -3.49
CA PHE A 424 -28.30 19.64 -2.43
C PHE A 424 -27.08 20.56 -2.32
N VAL A 425 -25.86 20.02 -2.30
CA VAL A 425 -24.64 20.82 -2.22
C VAL A 425 -24.45 21.69 -3.47
N GLU A 426 -24.73 21.15 -4.67
CA GLU A 426 -24.53 21.86 -5.93
C GLU A 426 -25.59 22.94 -6.21
N ASN A 427 -26.84 22.70 -5.81
CA ASN A 427 -27.98 23.54 -6.21
C ASN A 427 -28.71 24.21 -5.03
N GLY A 428 -28.32 23.91 -3.78
CA GLY A 428 -28.99 24.36 -2.56
C GLY A 428 -30.36 23.68 -2.31
N HIS A 429 -30.79 22.79 -3.18
CA HIS A 429 -32.06 22.05 -3.07
C HIS A 429 -31.99 20.71 -3.82
N ILE A 430 -32.93 19.81 -3.52
CA ILE A 430 -33.02 18.50 -4.17
C ILE A 430 -34.15 18.54 -5.20
N ASP A 431 -33.78 18.50 -6.48
CA ASP A 431 -34.69 18.34 -7.60
C ASP A 431 -34.73 16.86 -8.05
N PHE A 432 -35.85 16.19 -7.79
CA PHE A 432 -36.04 14.78 -8.15
C PHE A 432 -36.26 14.57 -9.65
N GLU A 433 -36.74 15.56 -10.39
CA GLU A 433 -36.83 15.46 -11.86
C GLU A 433 -35.42 15.50 -12.46
N LEU A 434 -34.55 16.38 -11.95
CA LEU A 434 -33.14 16.41 -12.33
C LEU A 434 -32.41 15.11 -11.94
N LEU A 435 -32.68 14.57 -10.74
CA LEU A 435 -32.13 13.30 -10.29
C LEU A 435 -32.46 12.15 -11.27
N GLN A 436 -33.69 12.12 -11.80
CA GLN A 436 -34.14 11.11 -12.78
C GLN A 436 -33.43 11.23 -14.13
N MET A 437 -32.87 12.40 -14.47
CA MET A 437 -32.07 12.57 -15.68
C MET A 437 -30.66 11.97 -15.55
N SER A 438 -30.18 11.73 -14.31
CA SER A 438 -28.84 11.19 -14.04
C SER A 438 -28.81 9.65 -14.14
N SER A 439 -28.43 9.13 -15.31
CA SER A 439 -28.38 7.69 -15.61
C SER A 439 -27.15 6.95 -15.08
N GLY A 440 -26.05 7.65 -14.77
CA GLY A 440 -24.80 7.04 -14.30
C GLY A 440 -24.70 6.89 -12.77
N PRO A 441 -23.90 5.95 -12.26
CA PRO A 441 -23.47 5.96 -10.86
C PRO A 441 -22.56 7.16 -10.60
N THR A 442 -22.60 7.70 -9.39
CA THR A 442 -21.69 8.81 -8.99
C THR A 442 -20.41 8.22 -8.41
N ALA A 443 -19.25 8.74 -8.82
CA ALA A 443 -18.00 8.36 -8.18
C ALA A 443 -17.93 8.99 -6.79
N ILE A 444 -17.41 8.25 -5.79
CA ILE A 444 -17.39 8.71 -4.40
C ILE A 444 -16.61 10.03 -4.25
N LYS A 445 -15.52 10.18 -5.01
CA LYS A 445 -14.72 11.41 -5.08
C LYS A 445 -15.46 12.63 -5.65
N ASP A 446 -16.52 12.41 -6.44
CA ASP A 446 -17.26 13.48 -7.13
C ASP A 446 -18.45 13.98 -6.29
N ILE A 447 -18.55 13.56 -5.02
CA ILE A 447 -19.57 14.02 -4.09
C ILE A 447 -18.97 15.21 -3.33
N PRO A 448 -19.45 16.43 -3.58
CA PRO A 448 -18.89 17.63 -2.96
C PRO A 448 -19.27 17.73 -1.48
N SER A 449 -18.51 18.52 -0.75
CA SER A 449 -18.83 18.99 0.61
C SER A 449 -19.42 20.42 0.53
N LEU A 450 -20.25 20.78 1.50
CA LEU A 450 -20.68 22.16 1.76
C LEU A 450 -19.52 23.05 2.24
N ASN A 451 -18.46 22.43 2.76
CA ASN A 451 -17.37 23.10 3.46
C ASN A 451 -16.12 23.11 2.58
N SER A 452 -15.65 24.31 2.24
CA SER A 452 -14.34 24.47 1.61
C SER A 452 -13.21 24.07 2.57
N ASN A 453 -12.13 23.54 2.03
CA ASN A 453 -10.92 23.16 2.77
C ASN A 453 -11.20 22.19 3.93
N LYS A 454 -12.19 21.30 3.79
CA LYS A 454 -12.60 20.37 4.84
C LYS A 454 -11.46 19.48 5.35
N TYR A 455 -10.65 18.95 4.44
CA TYR A 455 -9.60 17.97 4.75
C TYR A 455 -8.21 18.51 4.48
N ILE A 456 -7.26 18.07 5.31
CA ILE A 456 -5.84 18.42 5.24
C ILE A 456 -5.05 17.17 4.84
N TYR A 457 -4.14 17.35 3.88
CA TYR A 457 -3.25 16.30 3.39
C TYR A 457 -1.81 16.81 3.30
N ILE A 458 -0.86 15.88 3.34
CA ILE A 458 0.55 16.14 3.02
C ILE A 458 0.90 15.53 1.67
N ASN A 459 1.85 16.13 0.96
CA ASN A 459 2.33 15.57 -0.29
C ASN A 459 3.28 14.40 -0.04
N LYS A 460 2.75 13.17 -0.05
CA LYS A 460 3.55 11.94 0.09
C LYS A 460 4.54 11.70 -1.07
N ASP A 461 4.46 12.42 -2.19
CA ASP A 461 5.49 12.31 -3.24
C ASP A 461 6.71 13.19 -2.93
N ASP A 462 6.60 14.09 -1.96
CA ASP A 462 7.70 14.90 -1.49
C ASP A 462 8.61 14.08 -0.57
N LYS A 463 9.86 13.89 -1.01
CA LYS A 463 10.86 13.13 -0.27
C LYS A 463 11.23 13.77 1.06
N GLU A 464 11.19 15.10 1.14
CA GLU A 464 11.51 15.84 2.35
C GLU A 464 10.41 15.63 3.39
N VAL A 465 9.15 15.77 3.00
CA VAL A 465 7.99 15.52 3.88
C VAL A 465 7.93 14.06 4.35
N ASN A 466 8.22 13.09 3.47
CA ASN A 466 8.31 11.69 3.86
C ASN A 466 9.43 11.43 4.86
N PHE A 467 10.61 12.03 4.65
CA PHE A 467 11.74 11.87 5.56
C PHE A 467 11.45 12.51 6.93
N LEU A 468 10.86 13.71 6.93
CA LEU A 468 10.40 14.40 8.13
C LEU A 468 9.41 13.54 8.94
N THR A 469 8.33 13.08 8.30
CA THR A 469 7.30 12.26 8.96
C THR A 469 7.86 10.91 9.43
N PHE A 470 8.82 10.33 8.69
CA PHE A 470 9.56 9.16 9.14
C PHE A 470 10.33 9.43 10.44
N LEU A 471 11.09 10.53 10.51
CA LEU A 471 11.88 10.84 11.71
C LEU A 471 11.00 11.08 12.94
N LEU A 472 9.87 11.79 12.76
CA LEU A 472 8.95 12.16 13.83
C LEU A 472 8.09 10.98 14.32
N PHE A 473 7.48 10.23 13.40
CA PHE A 473 6.37 9.32 13.71
C PHE A 473 6.61 7.85 13.38
N SER A 474 7.68 7.51 12.65
CA SER A 474 7.99 6.10 12.37
C SER A 474 8.45 5.37 13.61
N ASP A 475 8.02 4.11 13.73
CA ASP A 475 8.53 3.18 14.74
C ASP A 475 9.92 2.61 14.40
N GLN A 476 10.46 2.95 13.23
CA GLN A 476 11.81 2.60 12.80
C GLN A 476 12.80 3.77 12.91
N THR A 477 12.39 4.89 13.51
CA THR A 477 13.31 6.01 13.77
C THR A 477 14.33 5.62 14.83
N LEU A 478 15.60 5.96 14.61
CA LEU A 478 16.65 5.77 15.63
C LEU A 478 16.59 6.83 16.73
N LEU A 479 15.76 7.87 16.59
CA LEU A 479 15.69 8.99 17.54
C LEU A 479 15.07 8.63 18.89
N THR A 480 14.42 7.46 19.01
CA THR A 480 13.93 6.92 20.29
C THR A 480 15.03 6.22 21.09
N TYR A 481 16.14 5.84 20.44
CA TYR A 481 17.24 5.12 21.08
C TYR A 481 18.29 6.08 21.64
N VAL A 482 17.98 6.69 22.78
CA VAL A 482 18.81 7.68 23.47
C VAL A 482 18.84 7.41 24.98
N ASP A 483 19.99 7.61 25.63
CA ASP A 483 20.11 7.44 27.08
C ASP A 483 19.43 8.61 27.82
N PRO A 484 18.74 8.36 28.97
CA PRO A 484 18.55 7.08 29.66
C PRO A 484 17.26 6.33 29.24
N PHE A 485 16.65 6.69 28.11
CA PHE A 485 15.29 6.26 27.73
C PHE A 485 15.24 4.99 26.87
N LYS A 486 16.39 4.39 26.54
CA LYS A 486 16.49 3.17 25.69
C LYS A 486 15.57 2.03 26.14
N ASP A 487 15.40 1.85 27.45
CA ASP A 487 14.59 0.77 28.02
C ASP A 487 13.08 1.07 28.11
N LYS A 488 12.67 2.34 27.90
CA LYS A 488 11.26 2.76 27.98
C LYS A 488 10.43 2.40 26.74
N LYS A 489 11.10 2.07 25.62
CA LYS A 489 10.47 1.55 24.38
C LYS A 489 9.37 2.46 23.82
N TYR A 490 9.65 3.75 23.72
CA TYR A 490 8.78 4.68 23.01
C TYR A 490 8.58 4.24 21.55
N LYS A 491 7.35 4.39 21.05
CA LYS A 491 7.00 3.96 19.70
C LYS A 491 7.63 4.86 18.66
N ASN A 492 7.68 6.17 18.85
CA ASN A 492 8.29 7.12 17.91
C ASN A 492 8.90 8.32 18.66
N PHE A 493 9.53 9.23 17.91
CA PHE A 493 10.25 10.35 18.49
C PHE A 493 9.31 11.37 19.16
N VAL A 494 8.13 11.62 18.59
CA VAL A 494 7.14 12.51 19.22
C VAL A 494 6.58 11.93 20.51
N ASP A 495 6.35 10.62 20.58
CA ASP A 495 5.94 9.97 21.82
C ASP A 495 7.02 10.13 22.91
N LEU A 496 8.32 10.07 22.56
CA LEU A 496 9.41 10.39 23.49
C LEU A 496 9.32 11.86 23.96
N LEU A 497 9.18 12.81 23.03
CA LEU A 497 9.11 14.25 23.32
C LEU A 497 7.91 14.65 24.19
N VAL A 498 6.78 13.96 24.06
CA VAL A 498 5.57 14.23 24.86
C VAL A 498 5.70 13.70 26.28
N ASN A 499 6.42 12.58 26.48
CA ASN A 499 6.48 11.89 27.77
C ASN A 499 7.70 12.25 28.61
N GLU A 500 8.74 12.84 28.03
CA GLU A 500 9.98 13.21 28.73
C GLU A 500 10.26 14.71 28.62
N GLU A 501 10.53 15.35 29.75
CA GLU A 501 10.79 16.80 29.81
C GLU A 501 12.26 17.16 29.48
N GLU A 502 13.21 16.27 29.78
CA GLU A 502 14.66 16.53 29.66
C GLU A 502 15.34 15.52 28.72
N ILE A 503 15.33 15.80 27.41
CA ILE A 503 16.04 14.99 26.41
C ILE A 503 17.31 15.73 25.98
N ASN A 504 18.46 15.32 26.50
CA ASN A 504 19.74 15.99 26.22
C ASN A 504 20.25 15.65 24.81
N PHE A 505 20.48 16.67 23.98
CA PHE A 505 21.01 16.52 22.62
C PHE A 505 22.36 15.79 22.60
N GLY A 506 23.22 16.02 23.60
CA GLY A 506 24.55 15.40 23.70
C GLY A 506 24.53 13.90 24.04
N ASN A 507 23.36 13.33 24.38
CA ASN A 507 23.22 11.89 24.59
C ASN A 507 22.99 11.11 23.29
N TYR A 508 22.79 11.82 22.17
CA TYR A 508 22.67 11.20 20.85
C TYR A 508 24.04 10.89 20.26
N GLU A 509 24.10 9.81 19.48
CA GLU A 509 25.30 9.39 18.76
C GLU A 509 25.48 10.22 17.47
N GLU A 510 26.70 10.27 16.94
CA GLU A 510 27.05 11.09 15.76
C GLU A 510 26.16 10.83 14.54
N HIS A 511 25.77 9.57 14.32
CA HIS A 511 24.87 9.19 13.22
C HIS A 511 23.41 9.65 13.42
N GLN A 512 22.99 9.93 14.66
CA GLN A 512 21.67 10.49 14.97
C GLN A 512 21.67 12.02 14.87
N HIS A 513 22.81 12.68 15.07
CA HIS A 513 22.92 14.13 14.94
C HIS A 513 22.55 14.65 13.56
N GLU A 514 22.86 13.91 12.48
CA GLU A 514 22.43 14.30 11.13
C GLU A 514 20.89 14.43 11.03
N HIS A 515 20.15 13.51 11.64
CA HIS A 515 18.70 13.54 11.67
C HIS A 515 18.13 14.64 12.57
N LEU A 516 18.73 14.86 13.75
CA LEU A 516 18.30 15.94 14.64
C LEU A 516 18.58 17.31 14.04
N ASN A 517 19.76 17.52 13.45
CA ASN A 517 20.11 18.76 12.78
C ASN A 517 19.16 19.04 11.62
N TYR A 518 18.75 18.02 10.85
CA TYR A 518 17.71 18.21 9.82
C TYR A 518 16.40 18.74 10.40
N LEU A 519 15.95 18.23 11.56
CA LEU A 519 14.73 18.70 12.23
C LEU A 519 14.90 20.12 12.82
N ILE A 520 16.10 20.48 13.28
CA ILE A 520 16.45 21.82 13.77
C ILE A 520 16.47 22.82 12.61
N ASP A 521 17.16 22.49 11.52
CA ASP A 521 17.27 23.32 10.32
C ASP A 521 15.90 23.54 9.66
N SER A 522 15.03 22.53 9.76
CA SER A 522 13.63 22.60 9.30
C SER A 522 12.68 23.24 10.32
N ASN A 523 13.20 23.73 11.46
CA ASN A 523 12.47 24.44 12.51
C ASN A 523 11.29 23.64 13.13
N TYR A 524 11.41 22.32 13.27
CA TYR A 524 10.45 21.48 14.00
C TYR A 524 10.85 21.23 15.45
N ILE A 525 12.15 21.25 15.72
CA ILE A 525 12.72 21.18 17.06
C ILE A 525 13.81 22.24 17.21
N SER A 526 14.21 22.50 18.44
CA SER A 526 15.31 23.39 18.80
C SER A 526 16.07 22.79 19.99
N VAL A 527 17.24 23.35 20.29
CA VAL A 527 18.01 22.99 21.48
C VAL A 527 18.07 24.21 22.39
N ASP A 528 17.65 24.05 23.64
CA ASP A 528 17.63 25.13 24.62
C ASP A 528 19.02 25.36 25.27
N GLU A 529 19.09 26.33 26.19
CA GLU A 529 20.32 26.69 26.90
C GLU A 529 20.90 25.54 27.76
N ASN A 530 20.07 24.57 28.14
CA ASN A 530 20.47 23.39 28.92
C ASN A 530 20.86 22.21 28.03
N ASN A 531 20.97 22.41 26.71
CA ASN A 531 21.22 21.38 25.72
C ASN A 531 20.08 20.35 25.61
N CYS A 532 18.85 20.73 25.97
CA CYS A 532 17.67 19.88 25.85
C CYS A 532 16.92 20.15 24.55
N VAL A 533 16.41 19.08 23.93
CA VAL A 533 15.61 19.13 22.71
C VAL A 533 14.21 19.62 23.05
N GLN A 534 13.74 20.67 22.36
CA GLN A 534 12.43 21.29 22.53
C GLN A 534 11.66 21.31 21.21
N VAL A 535 10.36 21.08 21.26
CA VAL A 535 9.49 21.25 20.07
C VAL A 535 9.21 22.73 19.84
N THR A 536 9.37 23.19 18.60
CA THR A 536 9.17 24.60 18.23
C THR A 536 7.70 24.98 18.11
N ASN A 537 6.87 24.07 17.59
CA ASN A 537 5.45 24.28 17.35
C ASN A 537 4.64 22.98 17.52
N TRP A 538 3.97 22.84 18.65
CA TRP A 538 3.14 21.66 18.95
C TRP A 538 1.90 21.55 18.05
N ASN A 539 1.31 22.66 17.61
CA ASN A 539 0.15 22.65 16.71
C ASN A 539 0.55 22.01 15.37
N ARG A 540 1.70 22.40 14.82
CA ARG A 540 2.25 21.82 13.58
C ARG A 540 2.52 20.32 13.73
N ILE A 541 3.10 19.89 14.85
CA ILE A 541 3.36 18.46 15.12
C ILE A 541 2.06 17.67 15.26
N LEU A 542 1.03 18.23 15.91
CA LEU A 542 -0.28 17.59 16.05
C LEU A 542 -0.95 17.36 14.69
N ILE A 543 -0.97 18.38 13.81
CA ILE A 543 -1.53 18.27 12.46
C ILE A 543 -0.81 17.18 11.66
N LEU A 544 0.52 17.18 11.69
CA LEU A 544 1.32 16.17 10.99
C LEU A 544 1.11 14.77 11.56
N ARG A 545 0.91 14.64 12.88
CA ARG A 545 0.61 13.36 13.52
C ARG A 545 -0.73 12.82 13.03
N ASP A 546 -1.78 13.64 13.05
CA ASP A 546 -3.11 13.21 12.61
C ASP A 546 -3.09 12.79 11.13
N VAL A 547 -2.43 13.57 10.27
CA VAL A 547 -2.26 13.20 8.86
C VAL A 547 -1.39 11.94 8.70
N PHE A 548 -0.36 11.74 9.52
CA PHE A 548 0.43 10.50 9.47
C PHE A 548 -0.37 9.28 9.95
N GLU A 549 -1.20 9.45 10.97
CA GLU A 549 -1.96 8.35 11.58
C GLU A 549 -3.21 7.97 10.80
N ASN A 550 -3.90 8.94 10.22
CA ASN A 550 -5.16 8.76 9.51
C ASN A 550 -5.06 8.95 7.99
N GLU A 551 -3.89 9.36 7.48
CA GLU A 551 -3.66 9.80 6.09
C GLU A 551 -4.40 11.09 5.70
N VAL A 552 -5.11 11.69 6.65
CA VAL A 552 -5.91 12.91 6.51
C VAL A 552 -6.19 13.50 7.90
N ALA A 553 -6.38 14.81 7.97
CA ALA A 553 -6.96 15.48 9.14
C ALA A 553 -8.16 16.34 8.76
N SER A 554 -9.04 16.64 9.73
CA SER A 554 -10.27 17.42 9.54
C SER A 554 -10.10 18.86 10.00
N LEU A 555 -10.01 19.82 9.08
CA LEU A 555 -9.66 21.22 9.39
C LEU A 555 -10.61 21.84 10.41
N HIS A 556 -11.91 21.71 10.18
CA HIS A 556 -12.94 22.45 10.91
C HIS A 556 -13.24 21.89 12.32
N HIS A 557 -12.62 20.76 12.68
CA HIS A 557 -12.67 20.19 14.03
C HIS A 557 -11.57 20.73 14.94
N TYR A 558 -10.56 21.38 14.39
CA TYR A 558 -9.51 22.02 15.17
C TYR A 558 -9.97 23.35 15.79
N SER A 559 -9.29 23.76 16.86
CA SER A 559 -9.39 25.12 17.40
C SER A 559 -8.81 26.15 16.44
N ALA A 560 -9.20 27.42 16.59
CA ALA A 560 -8.80 28.50 15.69
C ALA A 560 -7.28 28.66 15.55
N ASP A 561 -6.52 28.52 16.64
CA ASP A 561 -5.06 28.62 16.64
C ASP A 561 -4.36 27.49 15.85
N ILE A 562 -4.95 26.29 15.84
CA ILE A 562 -4.45 25.18 15.02
C ILE A 562 -4.84 25.42 13.55
N GLN A 563 -6.06 25.91 13.28
CA GLN A 563 -6.48 26.24 11.91
C GLN A 563 -5.58 27.32 11.28
N ASP A 564 -5.20 28.35 12.05
CA ASP A 564 -4.25 29.37 11.61
C ASP A 564 -2.89 28.75 11.24
N GLU A 565 -2.38 27.81 12.06
CA GLU A 565 -1.15 27.08 11.74
C GLU A 565 -1.28 26.26 10.46
N VAL A 566 -2.42 25.59 10.21
CA VAL A 566 -2.65 24.86 8.95
C VAL A 566 -2.55 25.81 7.74
N LEU A 567 -3.07 27.04 7.85
CA LEU A 567 -2.94 28.04 6.78
C LEU A 567 -1.49 28.45 6.56
N HIS A 568 -0.70 28.62 7.64
CA HIS A 568 0.74 28.83 7.54
C HIS A 568 1.46 27.66 6.85
N MET A 569 1.18 26.42 7.27
CA MET A 569 1.73 25.21 6.64
C MET A 569 1.36 25.09 5.16
N SER A 570 0.16 25.55 4.76
CA SER A 570 -0.24 25.55 3.36
C SER A 570 0.53 26.58 2.53
N ASN A 571 0.77 27.77 3.09
CA ASN A 571 1.62 28.79 2.47
C ASN A 571 3.09 28.33 2.34
N ASP A 572 3.57 27.52 3.30
CA ASP A 572 4.88 26.87 3.26
C ASP A 572 4.95 25.71 2.25
N GLY A 573 3.82 25.30 1.67
CA GLY A 573 3.73 24.18 0.72
C GLY A 573 3.77 22.78 1.38
N VAL A 574 3.65 22.70 2.70
CA VAL A 574 3.69 21.44 3.46
C VAL A 574 2.37 20.67 3.34
N VAL A 575 1.24 21.37 3.35
CA VAL A 575 -0.11 20.78 3.30
C VAL A 575 -0.96 21.34 2.17
N PHE A 576 -1.90 20.52 1.72
CA PHE A 576 -2.93 20.90 0.76
C PHE A 576 -4.31 20.45 1.23
N PHE A 577 -5.35 21.06 0.64
CA PHE A 577 -6.73 20.89 1.08
C PHE A 577 -7.59 20.05 0.13
N GLY A 578 -8.58 19.35 0.68
CA GLY A 578 -9.67 18.73 -0.07
C GLY A 578 -11.05 19.20 0.40
N SER A 579 -12.01 19.23 -0.52
CA SER A 579 -13.40 19.73 -0.29
C SER A 579 -14.48 18.77 -0.82
N SER A 580 -14.19 17.48 -0.87
CA SER A 580 -15.19 16.43 -1.12
C SER A 580 -15.85 16.00 0.18
N LEU A 581 -17.01 15.34 0.11
CA LEU A 581 -17.70 14.78 1.29
C LEU A 581 -16.81 13.78 2.04
N PHE A 582 -16.16 12.90 1.28
CA PHE A 582 -15.25 11.86 1.78
C PHE A 582 -13.80 12.27 1.59
N ALA A 583 -12.94 11.98 2.56
CA ALA A 583 -11.50 12.12 2.43
C ALA A 583 -10.91 11.05 1.48
N ILE A 584 -9.71 11.26 0.94
CA ILE A 584 -9.05 10.29 0.02
C ILE A 584 -8.99 8.86 0.59
N PRO A 585 -8.52 8.61 1.84
CA PRO A 585 -8.52 7.25 2.40
C PRO A 585 -9.94 6.66 2.53
N GLU A 586 -10.94 7.50 2.81
CA GLU A 586 -12.34 7.09 2.87
C GLU A 586 -12.87 6.73 1.48
N GLN A 587 -12.58 7.55 0.45
CA GLN A 587 -12.91 7.27 -0.95
C GLN A 587 -12.34 5.92 -1.40
N ASN A 588 -11.08 5.65 -1.06
CA ASN A 588 -10.41 4.39 -1.35
C ASN A 588 -11.11 3.21 -0.66
N TYR A 589 -11.50 3.36 0.60
CA TYR A 589 -12.26 2.35 1.34
C TYR A 589 -13.63 2.04 0.71
N PHE A 590 -14.40 3.06 0.33
CA PHE A 590 -15.66 2.85 -0.38
C PHE A 590 -15.44 2.20 -1.75
N ASN A 591 -14.44 2.66 -2.51
CA ASN A 591 -14.13 2.11 -3.83
C ASN A 591 -13.64 0.66 -3.77
N TYR A 592 -12.90 0.28 -2.72
CA TYR A 592 -12.49 -1.10 -2.46
C TYR A 592 -13.69 -2.05 -2.36
N TYR A 593 -14.78 -1.62 -1.73
CA TYR A 593 -15.99 -2.44 -1.62
C TYR A 593 -16.91 -2.34 -2.83
N LEU A 594 -17.15 -1.13 -3.33
CA LEU A 594 -18.17 -0.90 -4.34
C LEU A 594 -17.69 -1.31 -5.74
N ASN A 595 -16.40 -1.12 -6.06
CA ASN A 595 -15.90 -1.12 -7.43
C ASN A 595 -14.64 -2.00 -7.60
N LYS A 596 -14.34 -2.38 -8.85
CA LYS A 596 -13.04 -3.00 -9.26
C LYS A 596 -12.20 -2.13 -10.20
N SER A 597 -12.63 -0.90 -10.46
CA SER A 597 -11.92 0.03 -11.36
C SER A 597 -10.56 0.44 -10.81
N GLU A 598 -10.52 0.81 -9.53
CA GLU A 598 -9.33 1.30 -8.84
C GLU A 598 -8.52 0.14 -8.29
N PHE A 599 -9.14 -0.71 -7.45
CA PHE A 599 -8.43 -1.79 -6.77
C PHE A 599 -8.67 -3.16 -7.41
N THR A 600 -7.58 -3.89 -7.73
CA THR A 600 -7.66 -5.25 -8.32
C THR A 600 -8.34 -6.23 -7.37
N ASN A 601 -8.07 -6.13 -6.08
CA ASN A 601 -8.66 -6.94 -5.02
C ASN A 601 -10.02 -6.40 -4.51
N GLY A 602 -10.64 -5.43 -5.19
CA GLY A 602 -11.94 -4.89 -4.78
C GLY A 602 -13.10 -5.91 -4.88
N HIS A 603 -14.18 -5.67 -4.13
CA HIS A 603 -15.32 -6.60 -4.03
C HIS A 603 -16.36 -6.48 -5.14
N ASP A 604 -16.41 -5.33 -5.83
CA ASP A 604 -17.31 -5.10 -6.96
C ASP A 604 -18.81 -5.21 -6.61
N LEU A 605 -19.19 -4.79 -5.40
CA LEU A 605 -20.57 -4.90 -4.93
C LEU A 605 -21.57 -4.17 -5.83
N ARG A 606 -21.18 -3.01 -6.40
CA ARG A 606 -22.03 -2.21 -7.28
C ARG A 606 -22.38 -3.02 -8.54
N ASN A 607 -21.39 -3.60 -9.22
CA ASN A 607 -21.63 -4.43 -10.40
C ASN A 607 -22.39 -5.72 -10.06
N SER A 608 -22.09 -6.33 -8.91
CA SER A 608 -22.73 -7.57 -8.48
C SER A 608 -24.25 -7.43 -8.37
N TYR A 609 -24.72 -6.41 -7.64
CA TYR A 609 -26.14 -6.27 -7.30
C TYR A 609 -26.91 -5.27 -8.18
N LEU A 610 -26.24 -4.31 -8.83
CA LEU A 610 -26.89 -3.40 -9.79
C LEU A 610 -26.81 -3.90 -11.24
N HIS A 611 -25.81 -4.72 -11.58
CA HIS A 611 -25.57 -5.19 -12.95
C HIS A 611 -25.63 -6.72 -13.12
N GLY A 612 -26.04 -7.46 -12.08
CA GLY A 612 -26.47 -8.86 -12.19
C GLY A 612 -25.36 -9.90 -12.21
N THR A 613 -24.13 -9.56 -11.80
CA THR A 613 -23.01 -10.52 -11.66
C THR A 613 -22.92 -11.18 -10.29
N GLN A 614 -23.96 -11.02 -9.45
CA GLN A 614 -24.07 -11.62 -8.10
C GLN A 614 -24.03 -13.15 -8.09
N ALA A 615 -23.73 -13.68 -6.90
CA ALA A 615 -23.79 -15.10 -6.57
C ALA A 615 -25.17 -15.74 -6.85
N ASN A 616 -25.21 -17.07 -6.91
CA ASN A 616 -26.47 -17.78 -7.07
C ASN A 616 -27.40 -17.47 -5.89
N PRO A 617 -28.71 -17.24 -6.09
CA PRO A 617 -29.67 -17.00 -5.00
C PRO A 617 -29.62 -18.00 -3.84
N THR A 618 -29.14 -19.23 -4.05
CA THR A 618 -29.00 -20.23 -2.98
C THR A 618 -27.80 -19.98 -2.05
N GLU A 619 -26.85 -19.12 -2.43
CA GLU A 619 -25.68 -18.75 -1.63
C GLU A 619 -26.02 -17.67 -0.59
N ILE A 620 -26.99 -18.00 0.28
CA ILE A 620 -27.63 -17.06 1.23
C ILE A 620 -26.60 -16.26 2.05
N HIS A 621 -25.57 -16.91 2.58
CA HIS A 621 -24.54 -16.25 3.39
C HIS A 621 -23.76 -15.17 2.64
N LEU A 622 -23.56 -15.30 1.32
CA LEU A 622 -22.90 -14.25 0.52
C LEU A 622 -23.79 -13.01 0.42
N HIS A 623 -25.10 -13.21 0.26
CA HIS A 623 -26.08 -12.12 0.22
C HIS A 623 -26.25 -11.45 1.59
N GLU A 624 -26.29 -12.22 2.68
CA GLU A 624 -26.32 -11.69 4.05
C GLU A 624 -25.08 -10.83 4.35
N ASN A 625 -23.88 -11.34 4.06
CA ASN A 625 -22.64 -10.58 4.27
C ASN A 625 -22.61 -9.30 3.43
N SER A 626 -23.00 -9.39 2.15
CA SER A 626 -23.05 -8.22 1.27
C SER A 626 -24.06 -7.19 1.79
N TYR A 627 -25.20 -7.65 2.33
CA TYR A 627 -26.24 -6.78 2.87
C TYR A 627 -25.76 -6.01 4.11
N LEU A 628 -25.16 -6.71 5.07
CA LEU A 628 -24.58 -6.10 6.27
C LEU A 628 -23.47 -5.10 5.90
N LEU A 629 -22.68 -5.40 4.88
CA LEU A 629 -21.65 -4.50 4.36
C LEU A 629 -22.27 -3.23 3.75
N TYR A 630 -23.38 -3.32 3.00
CA TYR A 630 -24.08 -2.12 2.54
C TYR A 630 -24.65 -1.28 3.69
N LEU A 631 -25.19 -1.91 4.74
CA LEU A 631 -25.63 -1.18 5.93
C LEU A 631 -24.46 -0.46 6.60
N LYS A 632 -23.29 -1.09 6.68
CA LYS A 632 -22.05 -0.46 7.16
C LYS A 632 -21.72 0.80 6.37
N LEU A 633 -21.63 0.66 5.06
CA LEU A 633 -21.29 1.76 4.17
C LEU A 633 -22.33 2.88 4.28
N LEU A 634 -23.61 2.55 4.40
CA LEU A 634 -24.68 3.53 4.56
C LEU A 634 -24.58 4.29 5.89
N ILE A 635 -24.25 3.62 7.01
CA ILE A 635 -23.99 4.27 8.30
C ILE A 635 -22.88 5.31 8.16
N LEU A 636 -21.77 4.93 7.51
CA LEU A 636 -20.65 5.84 7.25
C LEU A 636 -21.06 7.02 6.39
N VAL A 637 -21.82 6.80 5.30
CA VAL A 637 -22.33 7.89 4.46
C VAL A 637 -23.16 8.88 5.27
N ILE A 638 -24.09 8.39 6.10
CA ILE A 638 -24.94 9.25 6.92
C ILE A 638 -24.08 10.03 7.93
N PHE A 639 -23.05 9.42 8.54
CA PHE A 639 -22.13 10.13 9.43
C PHE A 639 -21.39 11.24 8.71
N LYS A 640 -20.88 10.98 7.50
CA LYS A 640 -20.16 12.00 6.73
C LYS A 640 -21.08 13.15 6.30
N ILE A 641 -22.34 12.87 5.96
CA ILE A 641 -23.34 13.89 5.66
C ILE A 641 -23.66 14.73 6.91
N GLU A 642 -23.92 14.07 8.05
CA GLU A 642 -24.20 14.72 9.33
C GLU A 642 -23.06 15.66 9.74
N ASP A 643 -21.82 15.16 9.71
CA ASP A 643 -20.61 15.92 9.98
C ASP A 643 -20.49 17.15 9.09
N ASP A 644 -20.72 16.98 7.79
CA ASP A 644 -20.61 18.07 6.83
C ASP A 644 -21.67 19.18 7.06
N LEU A 645 -22.90 18.78 7.38
CA LEU A 645 -23.96 19.72 7.73
C LEU A 645 -23.67 20.42 9.07
N PHE A 646 -23.14 19.70 10.06
CA PHE A 646 -22.76 20.24 11.36
C PHE A 646 -21.70 21.33 11.21
N ILE A 647 -20.60 21.04 10.50
CA ILE A 647 -19.55 22.03 10.22
C ILE A 647 -20.14 23.25 9.52
N TYR A 648 -20.93 23.03 8.47
CA TYR A 648 -21.51 24.12 7.69
C TYR A 648 -22.39 25.05 8.52
N LYS A 649 -23.23 24.45 9.38
CA LYS A 649 -24.10 25.19 10.31
C LYS A 649 -23.31 25.97 11.35
N LYS A 650 -22.23 25.38 11.89
CA LYS A 650 -21.33 26.03 12.84
C LYS A 650 -20.63 27.23 12.21
N LEU A 651 -20.03 27.06 11.03
CA LEU A 651 -19.33 28.14 10.33
C LEU A 651 -20.27 29.31 9.98
N LYS A 652 -21.50 29.01 9.53
CA LYS A 652 -22.51 30.05 9.31
C LYS A 652 -22.88 30.84 10.56
N ALA A 653 -22.97 30.16 11.70
CA ALA A 653 -23.28 30.82 12.97
C ALA A 653 -22.13 31.72 13.47
N ASP A 654 -20.89 31.42 13.09
CA ASP A 654 -19.72 32.25 13.43
C ASP A 654 -19.58 33.48 12.50
N GLU A 655 -20.22 33.47 11.32
CA GLU A 655 -20.26 34.60 10.36
C GLU A 655 -21.37 35.64 10.65
N GLU A 656 -22.41 35.27 11.40
CA GLU A 656 -23.55 36.12 11.81
C GLU A 656 -23.28 36.87 13.13
#